data_AF-A0A9X4RX93-F1
#
_entry.id   AF-A0A9X4RX93-F1
#
_cell.length_a   1.000
_cell.length_b   1.000
_cell.length_c   1.000
_cell.angle_alpha   90.00
_cell.angle_beta   90.00
_cell.angle_gamma   90.00
#
_symmetry.space_group_name_H-M   'P 1'
#
loop_
_entity.id
_entity.type
_entity.pdbx_description
1 polymer ?
#
loop_
_entity_poly.entity_id
_entity_poly.type
_entity_poly.pdbx_seq_one_letter_code
_entity_poly.pdbx_strand_id
1 'polypeptide(L)'
;MMKRFTLLLCLSYCTLGLSQVQAQHQSREFTDATSYQNMSVAETISNQHVLSRTNQQGANPLNPNQPQVNLPATGFVDSEMTSRTMLYFNGPYWNVNGTPKKSVLESVALGMNSIGSEAKAANNTTVADDFVLNNDADITAIDLFAYQTGSITPSITSVFIQIWDGNPSQGASVIWGDLTTNVISGVSYSGANRVVETDMEATNREIQKVTAATPGLSLTAGTYWIEYTFAGVGASGPYVPPVVILGETTTGNAIQRNVVDNEIYFVQTLDSGTGTPQGMPFILHGEITAGDTFPAPYCETDFLAVEPITLVEVSNISNRSSAEVEDNVIHEDFTAIVGNMVEGETYPITLEGNTNGDNANTFTVFIDWNQDGEFNNAEERYEIGTIYNSNGNDNNQVSGNIVVPAGVVHGQTRMRVMKTLGTDFSIDACTGFAWGQAEDYTIDVTATTVNAPFPYPYCGPIDYTLVVEPITLVDVAGIYNVSDSGLNSSPAHEDFTSIVGEMTAGQTYSAILEGNTDGYTNSFTIFIDWNQDGELNNEDERYEIGVLDGSTGADGIQAVGEIQVPEDALAGPTRMRVIKRYTSTGGDYANDSCSPGSNYGQAEDYTINVTAASMSTVEVKANDFNFYPNPTTNDIFLKSSKNIESVVVYNMLGQTVKSMKVDATDAQISLGGLKAGNYVMQVSIDGKTTSHKVMKK
;
A
#
# COMPACT_ATOMS: atom_id res chain seq x y z
N MET A 1 54.70 -29.91 -4.70
CA MET A 1 55.62 -30.15 -3.57
C MET A 1 56.69 -29.05 -3.58
N MET A 2 57.00 -28.43 -2.42
CA MET A 2 58.21 -27.62 -2.06
C MET A 2 59.29 -27.30 -3.12
N LYS A 3 60.01 -26.14 -3.18
CA LYS A 3 60.21 -24.87 -2.41
C LYS A 3 60.95 -23.92 -3.41
N ARG A 4 60.74 -22.60 -3.54
CA ARG A 4 60.98 -21.43 -2.65
C ARG A 4 62.45 -21.19 -2.19
N PHE A 5 62.93 -19.96 -2.44
CA PHE A 5 64.07 -19.18 -1.85
C PHE A 5 65.49 -19.31 -2.50
N THR A 6 66.35 -18.30 -2.81
CA THR A 6 66.67 -16.89 -2.34
C THR A 6 68.11 -16.86 -1.73
N LEU A 7 69.09 -15.94 -1.94
CA LEU A 7 69.17 -14.48 -2.25
C LEU A 7 70.59 -14.00 -2.75
N LEU A 8 70.72 -12.75 -3.29
CA LEU A 8 71.92 -11.82 -3.23
C LEU A 8 73.19 -12.13 -4.12
N LEU A 9 74.09 -11.21 -4.56
CA LEU A 9 74.52 -9.87 -4.08
C LEU A 9 75.25 -8.98 -5.17
N CYS A 10 75.06 -7.64 -5.11
CA CYS A 10 75.78 -6.41 -5.62
C CYS A 10 76.76 -6.30 -6.84
N LEU A 11 76.72 -5.10 -7.48
CA LEU A 11 77.80 -4.09 -7.75
C LEU A 11 77.53 -3.34 -9.10
N SER A 12 76.81 -2.21 -9.14
CA SER A 12 77.27 -0.80 -8.96
C SER A 12 78.21 -0.20 -10.03
N TYR A 13 77.73 0.77 -10.82
CA TYR A 13 78.50 1.96 -11.24
C TYR A 13 77.56 3.14 -11.64
N CYS A 14 77.99 4.37 -11.36
CA CYS A 14 77.33 5.64 -11.65
C CYS A 14 77.93 6.24 -12.96
N THR A 15 77.39 7.22 -13.72
CA THR A 15 76.92 8.58 -13.32
C THR A 15 76.15 9.34 -14.44
N LEU A 16 75.18 10.17 -14.02
CA LEU A 16 74.85 11.56 -14.44
C LEU A 16 74.44 11.93 -15.89
N GLY A 17 73.31 12.68 -15.95
CA GLY A 17 72.89 13.55 -17.05
C GLY A 17 71.65 14.38 -16.65
N LEU A 18 71.84 15.60 -16.15
CA LEU A 18 70.79 16.52 -15.65
C LEU A 18 70.50 17.64 -16.66
N SER A 19 69.22 18.03 -16.80
CA SER A 19 68.83 19.46 -16.92
C SER A 19 67.31 19.67 -16.75
N GLN A 20 66.92 20.44 -15.73
CA GLN A 20 65.65 21.19 -15.71
C GLN A 20 65.88 22.58 -16.32
N VAL A 21 64.87 23.19 -16.96
CA VAL A 21 64.68 24.66 -16.98
C VAL A 21 63.18 24.99 -17.04
N GLN A 22 62.74 25.95 -16.20
CA GLN A 22 61.45 26.64 -16.27
C GLN A 22 61.60 27.99 -17.00
N ALA A 23 60.57 28.44 -17.72
CA ALA A 23 60.13 29.86 -17.80
C ALA A 23 58.80 29.91 -18.60
N GLN A 24 57.65 30.33 -18.04
CA GLN A 24 57.18 31.68 -17.65
C GLN A 24 56.69 32.60 -18.78
N HIS A 25 55.43 33.03 -18.63
CA HIS A 25 54.75 34.24 -19.15
C HIS A 25 54.83 34.60 -20.65
N GLN A 26 53.65 34.69 -21.29
CA GLN A 26 53.05 36.02 -21.50
C GLN A 26 51.53 35.99 -21.62
N SER A 27 50.90 37.03 -21.09
CA SER A 27 49.45 37.27 -21.09
C SER A 27 48.99 37.94 -22.39
N ARG A 28 47.79 37.58 -22.86
CA ARG A 28 46.96 38.48 -23.66
C ARG A 28 45.57 38.55 -23.06
N GLU A 29 45.22 39.73 -22.57
CA GLU A 29 43.85 40.07 -22.20
C GLU A 29 43.00 40.17 -23.47
N PHE A 30 41.76 39.68 -23.40
CA PHE A 30 40.63 40.26 -24.10
C PHE A 30 39.50 40.41 -23.08
N THR A 31 39.21 41.65 -22.71
CA THR A 31 37.92 42.06 -22.14
C THR A 31 36.83 41.80 -23.17
N ASP A 32 35.63 41.30 -22.85
CA ASP A 32 34.69 41.96 -21.94
C ASP A 32 33.51 41.04 -21.51
N ALA A 33 32.82 41.44 -20.43
CA ALA A 33 31.43 41.19 -20.03
C ALA A 33 30.75 39.79 -20.02
N THR A 34 30.28 39.43 -18.81
CA THR A 34 28.99 38.75 -18.48
C THR A 34 28.74 37.27 -18.83
N SER A 35 29.03 36.37 -17.89
CA SER A 35 28.03 35.77 -16.96
C SER A 35 28.61 34.55 -16.21
N TYR A 36 28.32 34.43 -14.91
CA TYR A 36 28.69 33.27 -14.07
C TYR A 36 27.42 32.45 -13.74
N GLN A 37 27.33 31.22 -14.24
CA GLN A 37 26.45 30.18 -13.69
C GLN A 37 27.14 28.81 -13.75
N ASN A 38 27.57 28.36 -12.56
CA ASN A 38 27.61 27.00 -12.01
C ASN A 38 27.78 25.77 -12.93
N MET A 39 28.81 24.97 -12.60
CA MET A 39 28.79 23.51 -12.74
C MET A 39 28.67 22.87 -11.35
N SER A 40 27.69 22.00 -11.13
CA SER A 40 27.80 20.86 -10.18
C SER A 40 26.62 19.87 -10.32
N VAL A 41 26.93 18.69 -10.88
CA VAL A 41 26.58 17.31 -10.43
C VAL A 41 25.18 17.00 -9.86
N ALA A 42 24.51 16.01 -10.50
CA ALA A 42 23.49 15.06 -9.98
C ALA A 42 22.19 15.63 -9.34
N GLU A 43 21.05 14.94 -9.27
CA GLU A 43 20.45 13.74 -9.90
C GLU A 43 18.95 13.85 -9.60
N THR A 44 18.04 13.30 -10.42
CA THR A 44 16.60 13.33 -10.11
C THR A 44 15.92 12.00 -10.36
N ILE A 45 15.72 11.24 -9.28
CA ILE A 45 14.86 10.07 -9.20
C ILE A 45 13.39 10.52 -9.24
N SER A 46 12.51 9.76 -9.90
CA SER A 46 11.09 10.08 -10.06
C SER A 46 10.20 8.95 -9.54
N ASN A 47 9.76 9.04 -8.29
CA ASN A 47 8.62 8.28 -7.78
C ASN A 47 7.38 9.19 -7.72
N GLN A 48 6.33 8.84 -8.46
CA GLN A 48 4.99 9.38 -8.27
C GLN A 48 3.91 8.36 -8.59
N HIS A 49 3.16 7.96 -7.57
CA HIS A 49 1.74 7.67 -7.76
C HIS A 49 0.93 8.89 -7.33
N VAL A 50 0.69 9.80 -8.28
CA VAL A 50 -0.34 10.84 -8.18
C VAL A 50 -1.15 10.79 -9.46
N LEU A 51 -2.39 10.35 -9.35
CA LEU A 51 -3.42 10.64 -10.34
C LEU A 51 -3.79 12.12 -10.10
N SER A 52 -3.54 13.05 -11.02
CA SER A 52 -4.09 13.05 -12.37
C SER A 52 -3.09 13.51 -13.46
N ARG A 53 -3.28 13.02 -14.68
CA ARG A 53 -2.41 13.32 -15.84
C ARG A 53 -2.79 14.62 -16.54
N THR A 54 -1.83 15.50 -16.83
CA THR A 54 -1.60 16.06 -18.19
C THR A 54 -0.31 16.88 -18.29
N ASN A 55 0.64 16.39 -19.08
CA ASN A 55 1.80 17.16 -19.54
C ASN A 55 1.41 18.02 -20.76
N GLN A 56 1.67 19.33 -20.72
CA GLN A 56 2.13 20.08 -21.90
C GLN A 56 3.20 21.11 -21.52
N GLN A 57 4.24 21.17 -22.35
CA GLN A 57 5.34 22.13 -22.24
C GLN A 57 4.88 23.57 -22.53
N GLY A 58 5.61 24.54 -21.98
CA GLY A 58 5.17 25.93 -21.93
C GLY A 58 5.30 26.74 -23.24
N ALA A 59 4.61 27.87 -23.27
CA ALA A 59 4.90 28.99 -24.15
C ALA A 59 4.51 30.34 -23.50
N ASN A 60 5.33 31.35 -23.73
CA ASN A 60 5.14 32.77 -23.37
C ASN A 60 5.45 33.57 -24.65
N PRO A 61 4.87 34.77 -24.95
CA PRO A 61 3.93 35.61 -24.19
C PRO A 61 2.68 36.10 -25.00
N LEU A 62 1.89 37.00 -24.38
CA LEU A 62 0.96 38.01 -24.98
C LEU A 62 -0.52 37.63 -25.26
N ASN A 63 -1.37 37.70 -24.22
CA ASN A 63 -2.75 38.21 -24.34
C ASN A 63 -3.25 38.79 -22.98
N PRO A 64 -3.61 40.09 -22.86
CA PRO A 64 -3.91 40.70 -21.55
C PRO A 64 -5.31 40.46 -20.97
N ASN A 65 -6.26 39.87 -21.71
CA ASN A 65 -7.71 39.99 -21.41
C ASN A 65 -8.46 38.65 -21.25
N GLN A 66 -7.88 37.66 -20.59
CA GLN A 66 -8.65 36.56 -19.98
C GLN A 66 -8.23 36.37 -18.52
N PRO A 67 -9.14 35.96 -17.62
CA PRO A 67 -8.75 35.56 -16.27
C PRO A 67 -7.79 34.37 -16.36
N GLN A 68 -6.52 34.62 -16.06
CA GLN A 68 -5.46 33.62 -16.02
C GLN A 68 -5.64 32.77 -14.76
N VAL A 69 -6.33 31.64 -14.88
CA VAL A 69 -6.30 30.60 -13.84
C VAL A 69 -5.08 29.71 -14.09
N ASN A 70 -3.91 30.23 -13.71
CA ASN A 70 -2.74 29.40 -13.48
C ASN A 70 -2.98 28.59 -12.20
N LEU A 71 -2.96 27.26 -12.28
CA LEU A 71 -2.88 26.38 -11.12
C LEU A 71 -1.62 25.50 -11.21
N PRO A 72 -0.50 25.92 -10.59
CA PRO A 72 0.71 25.12 -10.53
C PRO A 72 1.05 24.65 -9.10
N ALA A 73 1.48 23.39 -9.01
CA ALA A 73 2.30 22.79 -7.95
C ALA A 73 1.72 22.77 -6.51
N THR A 74 1.16 21.62 -6.15
CA THR A 74 1.20 21.13 -4.77
C THR A 74 2.63 20.83 -4.33
N GLY A 75 2.92 20.95 -3.04
CA GLY A 75 4.29 20.95 -2.56
C GLY A 75 4.98 19.59 -2.60
N PHE A 76 6.25 19.56 -3.01
CA PHE A 76 7.16 18.47 -2.68
C PHE A 76 8.05 18.84 -1.49
N VAL A 77 8.68 17.82 -0.92
CA VAL A 77 9.71 17.89 0.12
C VAL A 77 10.88 18.76 -0.36
N ASP A 78 11.41 19.62 0.52
CA ASP A 78 12.50 20.54 0.16
C ASP A 78 13.84 19.81 0.01
N SER A 79 14.70 20.31 -0.88
CA SER A 79 16.09 19.90 -1.07
C SER A 79 16.91 19.83 0.23
N GLU A 80 16.61 20.69 1.22
CA GLU A 80 17.27 20.70 2.53
C GLU A 80 16.94 19.47 3.41
N MET A 81 15.93 18.66 3.06
CA MET A 81 15.50 17.52 3.86
C MET A 81 16.26 16.22 3.53
N THR A 82 17.13 16.24 2.53
CA THR A 82 17.96 15.11 2.05
C THR A 82 19.14 14.72 2.97
N SER A 83 19.37 15.44 4.07
CA SER A 83 20.43 15.14 5.04
C SER A 83 20.16 13.92 5.93
N ARG A 84 18.99 13.31 5.80
CA ARG A 84 18.59 12.03 6.39
C ARG A 84 17.87 11.22 5.32
N THR A 85 18.04 9.90 5.33
CA THR A 85 17.34 8.99 4.43
C THR A 85 15.84 9.01 4.77
N MET A 86 15.03 9.52 3.85
CA MET A 86 13.57 9.56 3.99
C MET A 86 12.98 8.19 3.61
N LEU A 87 12.10 7.66 4.47
CA LEU A 87 11.42 6.37 4.28
C LEU A 87 9.97 6.53 3.83
N TYR A 88 9.26 7.55 4.34
CA TYR A 88 7.83 7.75 4.06
C TYR A 88 7.46 9.23 4.16
N PHE A 89 6.45 9.65 3.39
CA PHE A 89 5.96 11.03 3.33
C PHE A 89 4.43 11.06 3.25
N ASN A 90 3.75 11.48 4.32
CA ASN A 90 2.29 11.50 4.40
C ASN A 90 1.65 12.76 3.77
N GLY A 91 2.16 13.19 2.63
CA GLY A 91 1.62 14.33 1.88
C GLY A 91 2.03 15.72 2.37
N PRO A 92 1.76 16.75 1.55
CA PRO A 92 2.29 18.10 1.73
C PRO A 92 1.60 18.96 2.79
N TYR A 93 2.40 19.65 3.59
CA TYR A 93 1.95 20.70 4.51
C TYR A 93 1.75 22.08 3.84
N TRP A 94 2.05 22.23 2.54
CA TRP A 94 1.89 23.48 1.78
C TRP A 94 1.48 23.20 0.32
N ASN A 95 0.67 24.08 -0.26
CA ASN A 95 0.04 23.89 -1.59
C ASN A 95 0.18 25.10 -2.53
N VAL A 96 0.77 26.22 -2.08
CA VAL A 96 1.12 27.36 -2.95
C VAL A 96 2.56 27.79 -2.67
N ASN A 97 3.39 27.83 -3.71
CA ASN A 97 4.79 28.19 -3.61
C ASN A 97 4.97 29.70 -3.31
N GLY A 98 6.07 30.07 -2.63
CA GLY A 98 6.34 31.45 -2.25
C GLY A 98 7.53 31.61 -1.30
N THR A 99 7.76 32.83 -0.82
CA THR A 99 8.77 33.12 0.22
C THR A 99 8.16 34.03 1.30
N PRO A 100 7.58 33.47 2.37
CA PRO A 100 7.44 32.04 2.67
C PRO A 100 6.40 31.33 1.78
N LYS A 101 6.47 29.99 1.76
CA LYS A 101 5.47 29.10 1.15
C LYS A 101 4.12 29.25 1.87
N LYS A 102 3.03 28.87 1.20
CA LYS A 102 1.67 29.03 1.73
C LYS A 102 0.96 27.68 1.81
N SER A 103 0.44 27.40 3.00
CA SER A 103 -0.48 26.31 3.28
C SER A 103 -1.89 26.90 3.29
N VAL A 104 -2.54 26.90 2.13
CA VAL A 104 -3.81 27.57 1.88
C VAL A 104 -4.98 26.67 2.27
N LEU A 105 -5.96 27.24 2.97
CA LEU A 105 -7.30 26.65 3.11
C LEU A 105 -8.20 27.25 2.02
N GLU A 106 -8.77 26.41 1.16
CA GLU A 106 -9.64 26.81 0.04
C GLU A 106 -11.08 27.12 0.49
N SER A 107 -11.17 28.09 1.40
CA SER A 107 -12.40 28.52 2.09
C SER A 107 -13.46 29.19 1.21
N VAL A 108 -13.10 29.62 0.01
CA VAL A 108 -13.99 30.27 -0.97
C VAL A 108 -14.16 29.39 -2.21
N ALA A 109 -13.08 28.80 -2.72
CA ALA A 109 -13.13 27.91 -3.89
C ALA A 109 -13.83 26.57 -3.58
N LEU A 110 -13.54 25.97 -2.42
CA LEU A 110 -14.06 24.67 -2.01
C LEU A 110 -15.00 24.73 -0.78
N GLY A 111 -15.09 25.89 -0.11
CA GLY A 111 -15.95 26.08 1.07
C GLY A 111 -15.41 25.49 2.37
N MET A 112 -14.12 25.16 2.42
CA MET A 112 -13.47 24.53 3.58
C MET A 112 -13.30 25.48 4.77
N ASN A 113 -13.35 24.96 6.00
CA ASN A 113 -13.28 25.74 7.24
C ASN A 113 -12.20 25.27 8.24
N SER A 114 -11.70 24.04 8.15
CA SER A 114 -10.73 23.46 9.09
C SER A 114 -9.30 23.95 8.82
N ILE A 115 -8.90 24.99 9.54
CA ILE A 115 -7.54 25.55 9.44
C ILE A 115 -6.46 24.70 10.15
N GLY A 116 -6.86 23.76 11.02
CA GLY A 116 -5.98 22.76 11.64
C GLY A 116 -6.63 22.04 12.83
N SER A 117 -6.14 20.84 13.14
CA SER A 117 -6.63 19.98 14.22
C SER A 117 -5.84 20.20 15.50
N GLU A 118 -6.50 20.22 16.67
CA GLU A 118 -5.79 20.41 17.94
C GLU A 118 -5.02 19.13 18.32
N ALA A 119 -3.72 19.28 18.59
CA ALA A 119 -2.85 18.21 19.07
C ALA A 119 -2.08 18.73 20.30
N LYS A 120 -2.80 18.86 21.41
CA LYS A 120 -2.37 19.59 22.60
C LYS A 120 -2.36 18.68 23.83
N ALA A 121 -1.16 18.35 24.31
CA ALA A 121 -0.95 17.45 25.43
C ALA A 121 -1.67 17.91 26.71
N ALA A 122 -1.75 19.22 26.96
CA ALA A 122 -2.46 19.78 28.12
C ALA A 122 -4.00 19.57 28.10
N ASN A 123 -4.57 19.26 26.93
CA ASN A 123 -5.99 18.94 26.77
C ASN A 123 -6.23 17.41 26.60
N ASN A 124 -5.17 16.59 26.58
CA ASN A 124 -5.17 15.18 26.15
C ASN A 124 -5.64 14.93 24.71
N THR A 125 -5.70 15.97 23.86
CA THR A 125 -6.03 15.85 22.44
C THR A 125 -4.81 15.39 21.65
N THR A 126 -4.97 14.37 20.80
CA THR A 126 -3.94 13.88 19.88
C THR A 126 -4.54 13.75 18.47
N VAL A 127 -3.68 13.72 17.46
CA VAL A 127 -4.06 13.25 16.12
C VAL A 127 -3.32 11.94 15.84
N ALA A 128 -3.93 11.07 15.04
CA ALA A 128 -3.30 9.88 14.51
C ALA A 128 -3.63 9.70 13.04
N ASP A 129 -2.70 9.15 12.27
CA ASP A 129 -2.83 8.91 10.84
C ASP A 129 -1.95 7.71 10.43
N ASP A 130 -2.20 7.08 9.29
CA ASP A 130 -1.49 5.85 8.91
C ASP A 130 -0.25 6.06 8.03
N PHE A 131 0.59 5.03 7.97
CA PHE A 131 1.68 4.90 7.01
C PHE A 131 1.93 3.43 6.66
N VAL A 132 2.51 3.23 5.48
CA VAL A 132 2.91 1.90 4.98
C VAL A 132 4.42 1.88 4.80
N LEU A 133 5.06 0.80 5.27
CA LEU A 133 6.45 0.46 4.97
C LEU A 133 6.49 -0.75 4.05
N ASN A 134 7.20 -0.65 2.94
CA ASN A 134 7.36 -1.75 1.99
C ASN A 134 8.55 -2.68 2.34
N ASN A 135 9.46 -2.21 3.19
CA ASN A 135 10.66 -2.92 3.64
C ASN A 135 10.80 -2.83 5.17
N ASP A 136 11.56 -3.72 5.78
CA ASP A 136 11.90 -3.65 7.20
C ASP A 136 12.83 -2.46 7.43
N ALA A 137 12.52 -1.58 8.39
CA ALA A 137 13.26 -0.34 8.59
C ALA A 137 13.43 0.07 10.06
N ASP A 138 14.62 0.58 10.36
CA ASP A 138 14.94 1.31 11.58
C ASP A 138 14.59 2.79 11.37
N ILE A 139 13.43 3.23 11.90
CA ILE A 139 13.04 4.64 11.88
C ILE A 139 13.91 5.37 12.90
N THR A 140 14.74 6.30 12.44
CA THR A 140 15.65 7.09 13.28
C THR A 140 15.05 8.42 13.73
N ALA A 141 14.13 8.99 12.95
CA ALA A 141 13.43 10.23 13.28
C ALA A 141 12.11 10.41 12.53
N ILE A 142 11.26 11.30 13.05
CA ILE A 142 10.00 11.70 12.43
C ILE A 142 9.91 13.22 12.40
N ASP A 143 9.69 13.82 11.23
CA ASP A 143 9.35 15.25 11.10
C ASP A 143 7.83 15.42 11.12
N LEU A 144 7.34 16.21 12.08
CA LEU A 144 5.93 16.56 12.25
C LEU A 144 5.73 18.07 12.05
N PHE A 145 4.51 18.50 11.72
CA PHE A 145 4.22 19.92 11.48
C PHE A 145 3.16 20.45 12.44
N ALA A 146 3.43 21.60 13.07
CA ALA A 146 2.50 22.23 14.01
C ALA A 146 2.63 23.76 14.01
N TYR A 147 1.60 24.49 14.41
CA TYR A 147 1.64 25.94 14.62
C TYR A 147 0.92 26.35 15.90
N GLN A 148 1.25 27.57 16.38
CA GLN A 148 0.54 28.25 17.46
C GLN A 148 0.25 29.70 17.04
N THR A 149 -1.03 30.09 17.00
CA THR A 149 -1.42 31.41 16.49
C THR A 149 -0.77 32.55 17.29
N GLY A 150 -0.09 33.46 16.60
CA GLY A 150 0.59 34.62 17.18
C GLY A 150 1.90 34.31 17.93
N SER A 151 2.44 33.10 17.80
CA SER A 151 3.73 32.75 18.41
C SER A 151 4.91 33.08 17.49
N ILE A 152 6.06 33.37 18.09
CA ILE A 152 7.34 33.42 17.37
C ILE A 152 7.96 32.01 17.33
N THR A 153 8.47 31.61 16.17
CA THR A 153 9.11 30.30 16.00
C THR A 153 10.52 30.27 16.63
N PRO A 154 10.92 29.20 17.35
CA PRO A 154 10.13 28.04 17.77
C PRO A 154 9.33 28.27 19.05
N SER A 155 8.10 27.74 19.09
CA SER A 155 7.20 27.79 20.26
C SER A 155 6.75 26.41 20.75
N ILE A 156 6.89 25.37 19.93
CA ILE A 156 6.75 23.97 20.37
C ILE A 156 7.95 23.61 21.25
N THR A 157 7.68 22.93 22.37
CA THR A 157 8.66 22.59 23.42
C THR A 157 8.74 21.11 23.75
N SER A 158 7.72 20.32 23.36
CA SER A 158 7.73 18.87 23.50
C SER A 158 6.84 18.24 22.43
N VAL A 159 7.18 17.02 22.03
CA VAL A 159 6.32 16.15 21.23
C VAL A 159 6.33 14.76 21.85
N PHE A 160 5.17 14.14 21.88
CA PHE A 160 4.91 12.82 22.44
C PHE A 160 4.29 11.99 21.31
N ILE A 161 4.82 10.78 21.10
CA ILE A 161 4.48 9.93 19.96
C ILE A 161 4.32 8.50 20.44
N GLN A 162 3.31 7.80 19.92
CA GLN A 162 3.23 6.35 19.95
C GLN A 162 2.87 5.79 18.58
N ILE A 163 3.38 4.59 18.28
CA ILE A 163 3.14 3.84 17.04
C ILE A 163 2.24 2.64 17.38
N TRP A 164 1.24 2.41 16.54
CA TRP A 164 0.28 1.32 16.64
C TRP A 164 0.47 0.32 15.48
N ASP A 165 0.19 -0.96 15.73
CA ASP A 165 0.18 -2.05 14.73
C ASP A 165 -1.05 -2.07 13.81
N GLY A 166 -1.84 -1.01 13.81
CA GLY A 166 -3.08 -0.87 13.05
C GLY A 166 -3.89 0.34 13.53
N ASN A 167 -5.14 0.44 13.06
CA ASN A 167 -6.00 1.59 13.36
C ASN A 167 -6.38 1.66 14.86
N PRO A 168 -6.04 2.73 15.60
CA PRO A 168 -6.35 2.88 17.03
C PRO A 168 -7.85 2.84 17.36
N SER A 169 -8.72 3.15 16.40
CA SER A 169 -10.19 3.08 16.56
C SER A 169 -10.75 1.65 16.47
N GLN A 170 -9.96 0.70 15.95
CA GLN A 170 -10.39 -0.68 15.67
C GLN A 170 -9.75 -1.72 16.62
N GLY A 171 -9.15 -1.28 17.73
CA GLY A 171 -8.60 -2.16 18.76
C GLY A 171 -7.15 -2.62 18.52
N ALA A 172 -6.41 -1.91 17.67
CA ALA A 172 -4.96 -2.07 17.51
C ALA A 172 -4.20 -1.89 18.85
N SER A 173 -2.94 -2.32 18.88
CA SER A 173 -2.04 -2.21 20.04
C SER A 173 -0.90 -1.23 19.78
N VAL A 174 -0.51 -0.50 20.82
CA VAL A 174 0.72 0.33 20.80
C VAL A 174 1.94 -0.60 20.84
N ILE A 175 2.81 -0.48 19.83
CA ILE A 175 4.05 -1.26 19.69
C ILE A 175 5.31 -0.47 20.04
N TRP A 176 5.27 0.88 19.99
CA TRP A 176 6.39 1.74 20.38
C TRP A 176 5.91 3.09 20.91
N GLY A 177 6.69 3.70 21.81
CA GLY A 177 6.45 5.06 22.31
C GLY A 177 5.32 5.15 23.35
N ASP A 178 5.06 6.38 23.78
CA ASP A 178 3.98 6.72 24.72
C ASP A 178 3.67 8.23 24.68
N LEU A 179 2.47 8.62 25.14
CA LEU A 179 2.00 10.02 25.12
C LEU A 179 2.48 10.89 26.30
N THR A 180 3.54 10.48 27.01
CA THR A 180 4.09 11.17 28.19
C THR A 180 5.61 11.38 28.13
N THR A 181 6.33 10.58 27.35
CA THR A 181 7.77 10.70 27.11
C THR A 181 8.04 11.69 25.97
N ASN A 182 8.69 12.82 26.28
CA ASN A 182 9.06 13.79 25.26
C ASN A 182 10.22 13.28 24.38
N VAL A 183 9.96 13.12 23.09
CA VAL A 183 10.93 12.60 22.09
C VAL A 183 11.47 13.68 21.14
N ILE A 184 11.27 14.96 21.46
CA ILE A 184 11.71 16.10 20.63
C ILE A 184 13.24 16.15 20.49
N SER A 185 13.72 16.32 19.26
CA SER A 185 15.14 16.44 18.91
C SER A 185 15.49 17.75 18.18
N GLY A 186 14.52 18.40 17.55
CA GLY A 186 14.68 19.71 16.92
C GLY A 186 13.35 20.40 16.65
N VAL A 187 13.35 21.74 16.61
CA VAL A 187 12.23 22.55 16.15
C VAL A 187 12.77 23.69 15.29
N SER A 188 12.22 23.88 14.09
CA SER A 188 12.56 24.98 13.19
C SER A 188 11.31 25.57 12.56
N TYR A 189 11.45 26.71 11.89
CA TYR A 189 10.45 27.14 10.92
C TYR A 189 10.45 26.16 9.73
N SER A 190 9.28 25.84 9.18
CA SER A 190 9.13 24.93 8.02
C SER A 190 9.22 25.65 6.67
N GLY A 191 9.42 26.97 6.67
CA GLY A 191 9.37 27.79 5.46
C GLY A 191 7.96 28.11 4.96
N ALA A 192 6.89 27.70 5.68
CA ALA A 192 5.50 27.91 5.28
C ALA A 192 4.62 28.54 6.37
N ASN A 193 3.58 29.27 5.94
CA ASN A 193 2.53 29.82 6.80
C ASN A 193 1.16 29.19 6.51
N ARG A 194 0.35 28.94 7.54
CA ARG A 194 -1.06 28.51 7.41
C ARG A 194 -1.97 29.71 7.15
N VAL A 195 -2.45 29.83 5.93
CA VAL A 195 -3.26 30.94 5.42
C VAL A 195 -4.64 30.45 4.98
N VAL A 196 -5.55 31.39 4.73
CA VAL A 196 -6.86 31.13 4.12
C VAL A 196 -6.96 31.94 2.83
N GLU A 197 -7.73 31.51 1.84
CA GLU A 197 -7.84 32.25 0.55
C GLU A 197 -8.21 33.73 0.71
N THR A 198 -8.98 34.07 1.75
CA THR A 198 -9.39 35.46 2.04
C THR A 198 -8.30 36.31 2.71
N ASP A 199 -7.21 35.69 3.18
CA ASP A 199 -6.06 36.36 3.82
C ASP A 199 -4.76 35.58 3.52
N MET A 200 -4.36 35.65 2.25
CA MET A 200 -3.20 34.94 1.70
C MET A 200 -1.84 35.47 2.17
N GLU A 201 -1.79 36.57 2.93
CA GLU A 201 -0.56 37.19 3.46
C GLU A 201 -0.44 37.05 4.99
N ALA A 202 -1.29 36.22 5.61
CA ALA A 202 -1.28 36.00 7.05
C ALA A 202 0.06 35.43 7.55
N THR A 203 0.70 36.16 8.48
CA THR A 203 1.96 35.78 9.15
C THR A 203 1.76 35.25 10.56
N ASN A 204 0.51 35.20 11.05
CA ASN A 204 0.21 34.83 12.44
C ASN A 204 0.19 33.32 12.73
N ARG A 205 0.45 32.47 11.73
CA ARG A 205 0.49 31.00 11.85
C ARG A 205 1.67 30.43 11.07
N GLU A 206 2.88 30.78 11.51
CA GLU A 206 4.11 30.12 11.07
C GLU A 206 4.04 28.62 11.39
N ILE A 207 4.17 27.77 10.37
CA ILE A 207 4.23 26.31 10.57
C ILE A 207 5.66 25.96 10.99
N GLN A 208 5.77 25.26 12.10
CA GLN A 208 7.02 24.77 12.68
C GLN A 208 7.20 23.30 12.32
N LYS A 209 8.40 22.95 11.86
CA LYS A 209 8.83 21.56 11.72
C LYS A 209 9.36 21.08 13.07
N VAL A 210 8.83 19.96 13.57
CA VAL A 210 9.15 19.37 14.86
C VAL A 210 9.74 17.98 14.60
N THR A 211 11.05 17.85 14.74
CA THR A 211 11.76 16.59 14.52
C THR A 211 11.79 15.79 15.82
N ALA A 212 11.10 14.66 15.89
CA ALA A 212 11.23 13.66 16.95
C ALA A 212 12.36 12.67 16.65
N ALA A 213 13.01 12.15 17.69
CA ALA A 213 13.94 11.02 17.58
C ALA A 213 13.24 9.74 18.05
N THR A 214 13.46 8.62 17.34
CA THR A 214 12.75 7.35 17.56
C THR A 214 13.71 6.22 17.93
N PRO A 215 14.41 6.30 19.09
CA PRO A 215 15.42 5.32 19.47
C PRO A 215 14.81 3.90 19.60
N GLY A 216 15.37 2.96 18.83
CA GLY A 216 14.94 1.56 18.83
C GLY A 216 13.57 1.29 18.22
N LEU A 217 13.08 2.18 17.35
CA LEU A 217 11.90 1.92 16.52
C LEU A 217 12.32 1.16 15.25
N SER A 218 12.33 -0.17 15.36
CA SER A 218 12.48 -1.09 14.22
C SER A 218 11.12 -1.65 13.87
N LEU A 219 10.68 -1.49 12.63
CA LEU A 219 9.40 -2.00 12.12
C LEU A 219 9.66 -2.92 10.92
N THR A 220 8.89 -3.99 10.79
CA THR A 220 8.87 -4.78 9.55
C THR A 220 8.04 -4.08 8.49
N ALA A 221 8.12 -4.53 7.24
CA ALA A 221 7.13 -4.16 6.21
C ALA A 221 5.69 -4.37 6.73
N GLY A 222 4.77 -3.46 6.37
CA GLY A 222 3.39 -3.45 6.82
C GLY A 222 2.80 -2.05 7.03
N THR A 223 1.53 -2.01 7.45
CA THR A 223 0.76 -0.78 7.72
C THR A 223 0.70 -0.49 9.21
N TYR A 224 0.95 0.75 9.60
CA TYR A 224 1.02 1.21 10.99
C TYR A 224 0.31 2.55 11.15
N TRP A 225 0.00 2.95 12.39
CA TRP A 225 -0.52 4.28 12.68
C TRP A 225 0.41 5.04 13.62
N ILE A 226 0.69 6.31 13.31
CA ILE A 226 1.38 7.23 14.20
C ILE A 226 0.35 8.08 14.94
N GLU A 227 0.36 8.07 16.28
CA GLU A 227 -0.40 9.00 17.11
C GLU A 227 0.54 9.98 17.82
N TYR A 228 0.23 11.27 17.78
CA TYR A 228 1.09 12.30 18.36
C TYR A 228 0.35 13.52 18.93
N THR A 229 1.04 14.19 19.86
CA THR A 229 0.58 15.45 20.47
C THR A 229 1.75 16.31 20.96
N PHE A 230 1.52 17.61 21.14
CA PHE A 230 2.56 18.59 21.44
C PHE A 230 2.31 19.38 22.73
N ALA A 231 3.39 19.87 23.33
CA ALA A 231 3.36 20.98 24.28
C ALA A 231 4.08 22.20 23.69
N GLY A 232 3.57 23.40 23.96
CA GLY A 232 4.16 24.66 23.49
C GLY A 232 3.82 25.83 24.40
N VAL A 233 4.53 26.96 24.22
CA VAL A 233 4.44 28.13 25.11
C VAL A 233 3.40 29.19 24.67
N GLY A 234 2.82 29.04 23.47
CA GLY A 234 1.76 29.92 22.98
C GLY A 234 0.39 29.71 23.65
N ALA A 235 -0.45 30.75 23.69
CA ALA A 235 -1.81 30.68 24.22
C ALA A 235 -2.82 29.96 23.29
N SER A 236 -2.42 29.71 22.04
CA SER A 236 -3.21 29.06 20.98
C SER A 236 -2.59 27.71 20.64
N GLY A 237 -3.40 26.67 20.44
CA GLY A 237 -2.93 25.34 20.04
C GLY A 237 -2.05 24.65 21.10
N PRO A 238 -1.12 23.77 20.69
CA PRO A 238 -0.70 23.50 19.30
C PRO A 238 -1.77 22.92 18.37
N TYR A 239 -1.71 23.31 17.10
CA TYR A 239 -2.54 22.79 16.01
C TYR A 239 -1.67 22.17 14.92
N VAL A 240 -2.13 21.06 14.34
CA VAL A 240 -1.55 20.43 13.16
C VAL A 240 -2.28 20.98 11.92
N PRO A 241 -1.58 21.54 10.91
CA PRO A 241 -2.20 21.89 9.64
C PRO A 241 -2.57 20.59 8.89
N PRO A 242 -3.71 20.51 8.18
CA PRO A 242 -4.01 19.35 7.35
C PRO A 242 -3.00 19.19 6.21
N VAL A 243 -2.96 18.00 5.62
CA VAL A 243 -2.42 17.81 4.26
C VAL A 243 -3.22 18.72 3.32
N VAL A 244 -2.52 19.41 2.42
CA VAL A 244 -3.12 20.39 1.51
C VAL A 244 -2.76 20.11 0.05
N ILE A 245 -3.78 19.83 -0.75
CA ILE A 245 -3.68 19.56 -2.19
C ILE A 245 -4.65 20.55 -2.86
N LEU A 246 -4.20 21.28 -3.89
CA LEU A 246 -5.04 22.30 -4.55
C LEU A 246 -6.22 21.64 -5.26
N GLY A 247 -7.43 22.14 -4.99
CA GLY A 247 -8.68 21.62 -5.56
C GLY A 247 -9.27 20.42 -4.82
N GLU A 248 -8.56 19.85 -3.84
CA GLU A 248 -9.01 18.66 -3.11
C GLU A 248 -9.55 19.02 -1.72
N THR A 249 -10.74 18.48 -1.42
CA THR A 249 -11.36 18.60 -0.10
C THR A 249 -10.98 17.44 0.81
N THR A 250 -10.91 16.23 0.26
CA THR A 250 -10.49 15.02 0.98
C THR A 250 -8.99 14.83 0.87
N THR A 251 -8.25 14.81 1.98
CA THR A 251 -6.77 14.81 1.96
C THR A 251 -6.11 13.67 2.76
N GLY A 252 -6.91 12.76 3.30
CA GLY A 252 -6.48 11.61 4.10
C GLY A 252 -7.53 11.21 5.12
N ASN A 253 -7.21 10.27 6.00
CA ASN A 253 -8.10 9.52 6.87
C ASN A 253 -7.78 9.70 8.36
N ALA A 254 -7.01 10.73 8.71
CA ALA A 254 -6.53 10.96 10.06
C ALA A 254 -7.67 11.03 11.08
N ILE A 255 -7.45 10.42 12.24
CA ILE A 255 -8.37 10.42 13.38
C ILE A 255 -7.85 11.33 14.49
N GLN A 256 -8.76 11.90 15.28
CA GLN A 256 -8.44 12.69 16.47
C GLN A 256 -8.90 11.95 17.72
N ARG A 257 -8.01 11.82 18.70
CA ARG A 257 -8.36 11.25 20.00
C ARG A 257 -9.10 12.27 20.85
N ASN A 258 -10.23 11.85 21.38
CA ASN A 258 -11.00 12.58 22.38
C ASN A 258 -11.10 11.77 23.68
N VAL A 259 -11.33 12.49 24.78
CA VAL A 259 -11.57 11.90 26.10
C VAL A 259 -12.86 12.50 26.67
N VAL A 260 -13.89 11.67 26.83
CA VAL A 260 -15.18 12.05 27.46
C VAL A 260 -15.44 11.08 28.60
N ASP A 261 -15.80 11.62 29.77
CA ASP A 261 -16.10 10.84 30.99
C ASP A 261 -15.02 9.82 31.38
N ASN A 262 -13.75 10.13 31.05
CA ASN A 262 -12.55 9.30 31.25
C ASN A 262 -12.46 8.05 30.35
N GLU A 263 -13.33 7.92 29.34
CA GLU A 263 -13.21 6.97 28.24
C GLU A 263 -12.49 7.60 27.04
N ILE A 264 -11.73 6.79 26.30
CA ILE A 264 -11.00 7.22 25.10
C ILE A 264 -11.77 6.77 23.87
N TYR A 265 -11.96 7.67 22.92
CA TYR A 265 -12.49 7.34 21.60
C TYR A 265 -11.79 8.17 20.53
N PHE A 266 -11.69 7.61 19.34
CA PHE A 266 -11.16 8.27 18.16
C PHE A 266 -12.32 8.66 17.24
N VAL A 267 -12.24 9.85 16.63
CA VAL A 267 -13.18 10.31 15.62
C VAL A 267 -12.41 10.71 14.37
N GLN A 268 -13.00 10.54 13.19
CA GLN A 268 -12.37 11.00 11.96
C GLN A 268 -12.20 12.53 11.98
N THR A 269 -11.04 13.01 11.52
CA THR A 269 -10.81 14.43 11.30
C THR A 269 -11.57 14.84 10.05
N LEU A 270 -12.55 15.73 10.22
CA LEU A 270 -13.33 16.28 9.11
C LEU A 270 -13.06 17.76 8.92
N ASP A 271 -13.09 18.22 7.67
CA ASP A 271 -13.24 19.64 7.38
C ASP A 271 -14.63 20.11 7.82
N SER A 272 -14.71 21.16 8.64
CA SER A 272 -15.98 21.61 9.23
C SER A 272 -16.86 22.44 8.29
N GLY A 273 -16.49 22.61 7.01
CA GLY A 273 -17.30 23.25 5.98
C GLY A 273 -17.92 22.25 5.02
N THR A 274 -17.11 21.29 4.59
CA THR A 274 -17.45 20.29 3.56
C THR A 274 -17.80 18.92 4.14
N GLY A 275 -17.41 18.64 5.39
CA GLY A 275 -17.59 17.33 6.03
C GLY A 275 -16.62 16.25 5.53
N THR A 276 -15.55 16.63 4.83
CA THR A 276 -14.64 15.69 4.14
C THR A 276 -13.47 15.22 5.02
N PRO A 277 -12.99 13.98 4.86
CA PRO A 277 -11.84 13.43 5.59
C PRO A 277 -10.55 14.24 5.39
N GLN A 278 -9.74 14.43 6.43
CA GLN A 278 -8.47 15.19 6.36
C GLN A 278 -7.28 14.31 6.75
N GLY A 279 -6.16 14.42 6.02
CA GLY A 279 -4.88 13.82 6.39
C GLY A 279 -4.00 14.77 7.22
N MET A 280 -2.99 14.23 7.90
CA MET A 280 -2.00 14.96 8.70
C MET A 280 -0.59 14.77 8.12
N PRO A 281 0.14 15.85 7.79
CA PRO A 281 1.45 15.73 7.15
C PRO A 281 2.52 15.29 8.16
N PHE A 282 3.33 14.31 7.79
CA PHE A 282 4.54 13.89 8.49
C PHE A 282 5.54 13.22 7.55
N ILE A 283 6.78 13.08 8.01
CA ILE A 283 7.86 12.43 7.26
C ILE A 283 8.60 11.46 8.18
N LEU A 284 8.79 10.22 7.74
CA LEU A 284 9.62 9.23 8.44
C LEU A 284 11.04 9.24 7.84
N HIS A 285 12.04 9.19 8.71
CA HIS A 285 13.46 9.12 8.36
C HIS A 285 14.11 7.92 9.03
N GLY A 286 14.96 7.18 8.34
CA GLY A 286 15.53 5.94 8.86
C GLY A 286 16.38 5.18 7.86
N GLU A 287 16.83 4.00 8.25
CA GLU A 287 17.60 3.10 7.41
C GLU A 287 16.80 1.81 7.17
N ILE A 288 16.80 1.30 5.95
CA ILE A 288 16.22 0.00 5.62
C ILE A 288 17.18 -1.08 6.15
N THR A 289 16.63 -2.12 6.79
CA THR A 289 17.36 -3.14 7.55
C THR A 289 17.18 -4.56 7.03
N ALA A 290 16.12 -4.82 6.27
CA ALA A 290 15.95 -6.00 5.40
C ALA A 290 14.93 -5.69 4.28
N GLY A 291 15.08 -6.36 3.14
CA GLY A 291 14.52 -5.92 1.86
C GLY A 291 15.47 -4.93 1.19
N ASP A 292 16.12 -5.32 0.11
CA ASP A 292 17.24 -4.54 -0.44
C ASP A 292 16.80 -3.23 -1.10
N THR A 293 17.65 -2.21 -1.02
CA THR A 293 17.34 -0.90 -1.60
C THR A 293 17.59 -0.89 -3.10
N PHE A 294 16.53 -0.96 -3.89
CA PHE A 294 16.61 -0.67 -5.31
C PHE A 294 16.93 0.82 -5.57
N PRO A 295 17.81 1.15 -6.54
CA PRO A 295 18.67 0.25 -7.30
C PRO A 295 19.92 -0.20 -6.50
N ALA A 296 20.07 -1.51 -6.31
CA ALA A 296 21.32 -2.11 -5.89
C ALA A 296 22.41 -1.91 -6.97
N PRO A 297 23.71 -1.93 -6.62
CA PRO A 297 24.79 -1.82 -7.60
C PRO A 297 25.01 -3.15 -8.35
N TYR A 298 24.35 -3.30 -9.49
CA TYR A 298 24.56 -4.43 -10.41
C TYR A 298 25.92 -4.33 -11.12
N CYS A 299 26.35 -5.45 -11.71
CA CYS A 299 27.55 -5.49 -12.54
C CYS A 299 27.42 -4.62 -13.81
N GLU A 300 28.52 -3.98 -14.22
CA GLU A 300 28.67 -3.32 -15.51
C GLU A 300 28.96 -4.33 -16.64
N THR A 301 28.60 -4.00 -17.87
CA THR A 301 28.94 -4.79 -19.07
C THR A 301 30.11 -4.20 -19.85
N ASP A 302 30.82 -5.01 -20.64
CA ASP A 302 31.97 -4.58 -21.46
C ASP A 302 31.85 -5.16 -22.88
N PHE A 303 31.65 -4.29 -23.88
CA PHE A 303 31.53 -4.64 -25.29
C PHE A 303 32.63 -3.96 -26.11
N LEU A 304 33.24 -4.68 -27.06
CA LEU A 304 34.35 -4.09 -27.87
C LEU A 304 33.86 -3.15 -28.98
N ALA A 305 32.57 -3.21 -29.34
CA ALA A 305 31.90 -2.26 -30.23
C ALA A 305 30.38 -2.33 -30.06
N VAL A 306 29.70 -1.19 -30.23
CA VAL A 306 28.24 -1.07 -30.07
C VAL A 306 27.51 -1.62 -31.29
N GLU A 307 26.60 -2.55 -31.06
CA GLU A 307 25.48 -2.82 -31.96
C GLU A 307 24.20 -2.53 -31.17
N PRO A 308 23.51 -1.41 -31.42
CA PRO A 308 22.54 -0.89 -30.46
C PRO A 308 21.21 -1.65 -30.47
N ILE A 309 20.61 -1.77 -29.30
CA ILE A 309 19.17 -2.00 -29.11
C ILE A 309 18.47 -0.69 -29.54
N THR A 310 17.25 -0.78 -30.07
CA THR A 310 16.53 0.41 -30.57
C THR A 310 15.07 0.46 -30.16
N LEU A 311 14.52 -0.62 -29.61
CA LEU A 311 13.17 -0.65 -29.04
C LEU A 311 13.14 -1.69 -27.92
N VAL A 312 12.57 -1.31 -26.78
CA VAL A 312 12.12 -2.23 -25.72
C VAL A 312 10.68 -1.91 -25.38
N GLU A 313 9.79 -2.86 -25.64
CA GLU A 313 8.38 -2.80 -25.24
C GLU A 313 8.01 -4.01 -24.38
N VAL A 314 7.65 -3.79 -23.12
CA VAL A 314 7.18 -4.84 -22.19
C VAL A 314 6.34 -4.21 -21.07
N SER A 315 5.19 -4.81 -20.75
CA SER A 315 4.18 -4.19 -19.89
C SER A 315 3.88 -2.74 -20.36
N ASN A 316 4.12 -1.73 -19.52
CA ASN A 316 4.00 -0.30 -19.85
C ASN A 316 5.34 0.39 -20.19
N ILE A 317 6.45 -0.35 -20.28
CA ILE A 317 7.69 0.15 -20.89
C ILE A 317 7.47 0.19 -22.40
N SER A 318 7.72 1.35 -23.00
CA SER A 318 7.92 1.52 -24.44
C SER A 318 9.00 2.59 -24.61
N ASN A 319 10.24 2.14 -24.79
CA ASN A 319 11.41 3.00 -24.93
C ASN A 319 12.07 2.77 -26.29
N ARG A 320 12.50 3.86 -26.94
CA ARG A 320 13.10 3.83 -28.28
C ARG A 320 14.42 4.59 -28.31
N SER A 321 15.52 3.85 -28.30
CA SER A 321 16.91 4.29 -28.23
C SER A 321 17.55 4.55 -29.61
N SER A 322 18.83 4.94 -29.62
CA SER A 322 19.56 5.36 -30.83
C SER A 322 19.94 4.17 -31.71
N ALA A 323 19.74 4.28 -33.02
CA ALA A 323 20.16 3.24 -33.98
C ALA A 323 21.61 3.38 -34.48
N GLU A 324 22.38 4.33 -33.94
CA GLU A 324 23.72 4.69 -34.43
C GLU A 324 24.79 3.70 -33.95
N VAL A 325 25.45 3.01 -34.90
CA VAL A 325 26.52 2.02 -34.62
C VAL A 325 27.90 2.64 -34.35
N GLU A 326 28.02 3.97 -34.40
CA GLU A 326 29.24 4.70 -34.03
C GLU A 326 29.13 5.38 -32.64
N ASP A 327 28.06 5.13 -31.89
CA ASP A 327 27.97 5.56 -30.50
C ASP A 327 28.96 4.76 -29.61
N ASN A 328 29.42 5.38 -28.52
CA ASN A 328 30.34 4.75 -27.56
C ASN A 328 29.62 4.22 -26.31
N VAL A 329 28.29 4.34 -26.25
CA VAL A 329 27.50 3.88 -25.10
C VAL A 329 27.15 2.39 -25.25
N ILE A 330 28.06 1.56 -24.74
CA ILE A 330 27.94 0.08 -24.71
C ILE A 330 26.85 -0.44 -23.75
N HIS A 331 26.45 0.39 -22.79
CA HIS A 331 25.49 0.08 -21.74
C HIS A 331 24.71 1.36 -21.44
N GLU A 332 23.41 1.38 -21.73
CA GLU A 332 22.53 2.50 -21.43
C GLU A 332 21.74 2.25 -20.12
N ASP A 333 21.66 3.26 -19.26
CA ASP A 333 20.86 3.23 -18.04
C ASP A 333 19.52 3.95 -18.29
N PHE A 334 18.46 3.15 -18.39
CA PHE A 334 17.07 3.59 -18.47
C PHE A 334 16.27 3.18 -17.22
N THR A 335 16.91 3.00 -16.05
CA THR A 335 16.22 2.63 -14.80
C THR A 335 15.21 3.67 -14.30
N ALA A 336 15.24 4.91 -14.84
CA ALA A 336 14.17 5.89 -14.66
C ALA A 336 12.84 5.50 -15.37
N ILE A 337 12.86 4.49 -16.25
CA ILE A 337 11.70 3.94 -16.95
C ILE A 337 11.27 2.65 -16.22
N VAL A 338 10.04 2.66 -15.72
CA VAL A 338 9.47 1.61 -14.85
C VAL A 338 8.39 0.82 -15.60
N GLY A 339 8.52 -0.51 -15.63
CA GLY A 339 7.47 -1.44 -16.04
C GLY A 339 6.80 -2.06 -14.83
N ASN A 340 5.48 -1.90 -14.70
CA ASN A 340 4.73 -2.50 -13.61
C ASN A 340 4.39 -3.94 -13.97
N MET A 341 4.64 -4.89 -13.08
CA MET A 341 4.35 -6.31 -13.29
C MET A 341 3.68 -6.90 -12.04
N VAL A 342 2.81 -7.88 -12.23
CA VAL A 342 2.07 -8.58 -11.18
C VAL A 342 2.63 -9.99 -11.04
N GLU A 343 2.85 -10.46 -9.81
CA GLU A 343 3.25 -11.84 -9.54
C GLU A 343 2.33 -12.86 -10.22
N GLY A 344 2.91 -13.89 -10.83
CA GLY A 344 2.19 -14.96 -11.55
C GLY A 344 1.76 -14.61 -12.98
N GLU A 345 1.72 -13.32 -13.34
CA GLU A 345 1.27 -12.87 -14.65
C GLU A 345 2.33 -13.04 -15.76
N THR A 346 1.85 -13.02 -17.01
CA THR A 346 2.70 -13.16 -18.21
C THR A 346 2.62 -11.94 -19.12
N TYR A 347 3.76 -11.27 -19.30
CA TYR A 347 3.89 -10.05 -20.10
C TYR A 347 4.56 -10.34 -21.45
N PRO A 348 3.96 -9.98 -22.59
CA PRO A 348 4.65 -10.03 -23.87
C PRO A 348 5.75 -8.96 -23.92
N ILE A 349 6.90 -9.31 -24.49
CA ILE A 349 8.03 -8.41 -24.74
C ILE A 349 8.35 -8.35 -26.24
N THR A 350 8.60 -7.16 -26.76
CA THR A 350 9.00 -6.90 -28.16
C THR A 350 10.28 -6.06 -28.19
N LEU A 351 11.24 -6.45 -29.04
CA LEU A 351 12.58 -5.88 -29.12
C LEU A 351 12.99 -5.56 -30.57
N GLU A 352 13.67 -4.43 -30.78
CA GLU A 352 14.36 -4.07 -32.05
C GLU A 352 15.83 -3.72 -31.77
N GLY A 353 16.68 -3.79 -32.80
CA GLY A 353 18.06 -3.32 -32.73
C GLY A 353 18.75 -3.29 -34.09
N ASN A 354 19.82 -2.52 -34.24
CA ASN A 354 20.65 -2.48 -35.44
C ASN A 354 21.71 -3.60 -35.40
N THR A 355 21.80 -4.42 -36.46
CA THR A 355 22.71 -5.59 -36.55
C THR A 355 24.00 -5.32 -37.33
N ASN A 356 24.25 -4.06 -37.71
CA ASN A 356 25.44 -3.61 -38.43
C ASN A 356 25.77 -4.47 -39.67
N GLY A 357 24.74 -4.85 -40.42
CA GLY A 357 24.82 -5.74 -41.60
C GLY A 357 24.09 -7.07 -41.41
N ASP A 358 24.34 -8.00 -42.34
CA ASP A 358 23.65 -9.30 -42.43
C ASP A 358 24.25 -10.35 -41.49
N ASN A 359 24.26 -10.04 -40.20
CA ASN A 359 24.67 -10.94 -39.12
C ASN A 359 23.48 -11.28 -38.21
N ALA A 360 23.51 -12.47 -37.62
CA ALA A 360 22.61 -12.85 -36.55
C ALA A 360 22.90 -12.01 -35.28
N ASN A 361 21.85 -11.55 -34.60
CA ASN A 361 21.95 -10.90 -33.30
C ASN A 361 20.88 -11.49 -32.37
N THR A 362 21.31 -12.03 -31.23
CA THR A 362 20.44 -12.62 -30.19
C THR A 362 20.07 -11.59 -29.14
N PHE A 363 18.84 -11.67 -28.64
CA PHE A 363 18.39 -10.91 -27.47
C PHE A 363 18.19 -11.84 -26.27
N THR A 364 18.76 -11.45 -25.13
CA THR A 364 18.54 -12.10 -23.84
C THR A 364 18.11 -11.06 -22.82
N VAL A 365 17.09 -11.36 -22.02
CA VAL A 365 16.61 -10.48 -20.95
C VAL A 365 16.90 -11.15 -19.62
N PHE A 366 17.38 -10.37 -18.65
CA PHE A 366 17.63 -10.79 -17.27
C PHE A 366 16.79 -9.93 -16.34
N ILE A 367 16.15 -10.52 -15.33
CA ILE A 367 15.35 -9.79 -14.32
C ILE A 367 15.67 -10.36 -12.95
N ASP A 368 16.12 -9.52 -12.02
CA ASP A 368 16.50 -9.94 -10.66
C ASP A 368 15.25 -10.15 -9.78
N TRP A 369 14.58 -11.29 -9.97
CA TRP A 369 13.33 -11.61 -9.27
C TRP A 369 13.50 -11.81 -7.77
N ASN A 370 14.68 -12.23 -7.33
CA ASN A 370 14.95 -12.51 -5.93
C ASN A 370 15.44 -11.27 -5.15
N GLN A 371 15.78 -10.19 -5.87
CA GLN A 371 16.32 -8.91 -5.38
C GLN A 371 17.68 -9.02 -4.64
N ASP A 372 18.52 -10.01 -4.96
CA ASP A 372 19.86 -10.21 -4.37
C ASP A 372 20.97 -9.35 -5.01
N GLY A 373 20.65 -8.64 -6.10
CA GLY A 373 21.59 -7.78 -6.82
C GLY A 373 22.48 -8.53 -7.84
N GLU A 374 22.29 -9.83 -8.03
CA GLU A 374 22.99 -10.65 -9.00
C GLU A 374 22.03 -11.31 -10.01
N PHE A 375 22.37 -11.28 -11.30
CA PHE A 375 21.66 -12.04 -12.34
C PHE A 375 22.20 -13.47 -12.42
N ASN A 376 22.11 -14.23 -11.32
CA ASN A 376 22.94 -15.41 -11.08
C ASN A 376 22.30 -16.76 -11.46
N ASN A 377 21.00 -16.80 -11.75
CA ASN A 377 20.29 -18.06 -12.00
C ASN A 377 19.59 -18.15 -13.37
N ALA A 378 19.11 -19.36 -13.68
CA ALA A 378 18.50 -19.67 -14.98
C ALA A 378 17.00 -19.32 -15.06
N GLU A 379 16.38 -18.95 -13.94
CA GLU A 379 14.95 -18.63 -13.80
C GLU A 379 14.70 -17.12 -14.00
N GLU A 380 15.75 -16.31 -13.80
CA GLU A 380 15.82 -14.86 -14.09
C GLU A 380 16.14 -14.53 -15.55
N ARG A 381 16.35 -15.54 -16.40
CA ARG A 381 16.94 -15.41 -17.74
C ARG A 381 16.00 -15.86 -18.85
N TYR A 382 15.72 -14.95 -19.79
CA TYR A 382 14.78 -15.15 -20.89
C TYR A 382 15.47 -15.03 -22.26
N GLU A 383 15.53 -16.13 -23.01
CA GLU A 383 16.03 -16.17 -24.39
C GLU A 383 14.93 -15.73 -25.37
N ILE A 384 14.90 -14.44 -25.75
CA ILE A 384 13.75 -13.87 -26.49
C ILE A 384 13.77 -14.27 -27.98
N GLY A 385 14.93 -14.17 -28.63
CA GLY A 385 15.10 -14.66 -30.01
C GLY A 385 16.21 -13.97 -30.78
N THR A 386 16.15 -14.02 -32.12
CA THR A 386 17.23 -13.58 -33.01
C THR A 386 16.72 -12.73 -34.18
N ILE A 387 17.38 -11.61 -34.47
CA ILE A 387 17.16 -10.77 -35.65
C ILE A 387 18.35 -10.84 -36.63
N TYR A 388 18.11 -10.42 -37.88
CA TYR A 388 19.08 -10.46 -38.99
C TYR A 388 18.91 -9.24 -39.88
N ASN A 389 20.01 -8.62 -40.32
CA ASN A 389 20.01 -7.53 -41.31
C ASN A 389 19.01 -6.41 -40.99
N SER A 390 19.01 -5.94 -39.74
CA SER A 390 18.19 -4.81 -39.27
C SER A 390 19.03 -3.53 -39.18
N ASN A 391 18.43 -2.41 -39.56
CA ASN A 391 18.97 -1.06 -39.31
C ASN A 391 18.40 -0.40 -38.04
N GLY A 392 17.62 -1.13 -37.24
CA GLY A 392 16.98 -0.63 -36.02
C GLY A 392 15.83 0.36 -36.24
N ASN A 393 15.41 0.60 -37.49
CA ASN A 393 14.32 1.51 -37.88
C ASN A 393 13.44 0.94 -39.00
N ASP A 394 13.48 -0.37 -39.21
CA ASP A 394 12.80 -1.11 -40.29
C ASP A 394 11.70 -2.04 -39.78
N ASN A 395 11.32 -1.91 -38.51
CA ASN A 395 10.34 -2.74 -37.80
C ASN A 395 10.70 -4.24 -37.80
N ASN A 396 11.99 -4.58 -37.90
CA ASN A 396 12.46 -5.96 -37.78
C ASN A 396 12.53 -6.37 -36.31
N GLN A 397 11.37 -6.81 -35.80
CA GLN A 397 11.12 -7.11 -34.40
C GLN A 397 11.32 -8.58 -34.06
N VAL A 398 11.72 -8.83 -32.82
CA VAL A 398 11.57 -10.15 -32.17
C VAL A 398 10.68 -10.01 -30.94
N SER A 399 9.92 -11.05 -30.62
CA SER A 399 9.06 -11.05 -29.43
C SER A 399 9.11 -12.38 -28.67
N GLY A 400 8.80 -12.29 -27.38
CA GLY A 400 8.73 -13.39 -26.44
C GLY A 400 7.80 -13.06 -25.27
N ASN A 401 7.84 -13.87 -24.22
CA ASN A 401 7.06 -13.66 -23.01
C ASN A 401 7.98 -13.64 -21.78
N ILE A 402 7.72 -12.72 -20.87
CA ILE A 402 8.24 -12.69 -19.51
C ILE A 402 7.15 -13.22 -18.59
N VAL A 403 7.44 -14.28 -17.83
CA VAL A 403 6.53 -14.81 -16.79
C VAL A 403 7.10 -14.38 -15.45
N VAL A 404 6.29 -13.71 -14.62
CA VAL A 404 6.70 -13.31 -13.27
C VAL A 404 6.61 -14.53 -12.34
N PRO A 405 7.70 -14.97 -11.68
CA PRO A 405 7.67 -16.15 -10.83
C PRO A 405 6.69 -15.99 -9.65
N ALA A 406 6.08 -17.08 -9.22
CA ALA A 406 5.33 -17.10 -7.95
C ALA A 406 6.30 -17.19 -6.76
N GLY A 407 6.01 -16.49 -5.66
CA GLY A 407 6.90 -16.30 -4.51
C GLY A 407 8.03 -15.29 -4.75
N VAL A 408 7.90 -14.42 -5.76
CA VAL A 408 8.85 -13.34 -6.09
C VAL A 408 8.91 -12.29 -4.99
N VAL A 409 10.04 -11.59 -4.85
CA VAL A 409 10.13 -10.42 -3.95
C VAL A 409 9.45 -9.23 -4.62
N HIS A 410 8.49 -8.62 -3.93
CA HIS A 410 7.73 -7.45 -4.41
C HIS A 410 8.52 -6.15 -4.28
N GLY A 411 8.08 -5.12 -5.00
CA GLY A 411 8.78 -3.84 -5.14
C GLY A 411 9.65 -3.79 -6.40
N GLN A 412 10.54 -2.79 -6.43
CA GLN A 412 11.34 -2.47 -7.62
C GLN A 412 12.57 -3.37 -7.74
N THR A 413 12.77 -3.92 -8.94
CA THR A 413 13.96 -4.70 -9.31
C THR A 413 14.47 -4.30 -10.70
N ARG A 414 15.69 -4.76 -11.07
CA ARG A 414 16.30 -4.44 -12.36
C ARG A 414 15.93 -5.49 -13.41
N MET A 415 15.54 -5.00 -14.60
CA MET A 415 15.60 -5.74 -15.85
C MET A 415 16.80 -5.26 -16.66
N ARG A 416 17.60 -6.18 -17.20
CA ARG A 416 18.65 -5.90 -18.19
C ARG A 416 18.30 -6.57 -19.52
N VAL A 417 18.21 -5.79 -20.59
CA VAL A 417 18.09 -6.29 -21.96
C VAL A 417 19.49 -6.30 -22.57
N MET A 418 19.94 -7.44 -23.09
CA MET A 418 21.22 -7.53 -23.82
C MET A 418 21.00 -8.02 -25.25
N LYS A 419 21.64 -7.33 -26.20
CA LYS A 419 21.73 -7.76 -27.60
C LYS A 419 23.18 -8.09 -27.94
N THR A 420 23.40 -9.26 -28.55
CA THR A 420 24.74 -9.79 -28.84
C THR A 420 24.87 -10.35 -30.24
N LEU A 421 25.99 -10.06 -30.90
CA LEU A 421 26.33 -10.64 -32.20
C LEU A 421 26.52 -12.16 -32.10
N GLY A 422 25.72 -12.91 -32.88
CA GLY A 422 25.83 -14.37 -32.99
C GLY A 422 24.49 -15.09 -32.97
N THR A 423 24.55 -16.41 -32.81
CA THR A 423 23.37 -17.30 -32.66
C THR A 423 23.21 -17.85 -31.25
N ASP A 424 24.19 -17.61 -30.37
CA ASP A 424 24.17 -18.05 -28.99
C ASP A 424 23.56 -16.94 -28.12
N PHE A 425 22.71 -17.31 -27.16
CA PHE A 425 22.16 -16.36 -26.19
C PHE A 425 23.16 -16.11 -25.06
N SER A 426 23.19 -14.89 -24.54
CA SER A 426 24.01 -14.55 -23.39
C SER A 426 23.62 -15.39 -22.18
N ILE A 427 24.58 -15.91 -21.42
CA ILE A 427 24.32 -16.75 -20.22
C ILE A 427 24.65 -16.04 -18.91
N ASP A 428 25.23 -14.86 -18.99
CA ASP A 428 25.78 -14.06 -17.89
C ASP A 428 25.51 -12.59 -18.25
N ALA A 429 24.83 -11.87 -17.36
CA ALA A 429 24.42 -10.48 -17.57
C ALA A 429 25.56 -9.45 -17.35
N CYS A 430 26.71 -9.91 -16.86
CA CYS A 430 27.88 -9.11 -16.51
C CYS A 430 28.99 -9.21 -17.57
N THR A 431 29.01 -10.26 -18.39
CA THR A 431 30.01 -10.43 -19.45
C THR A 431 29.44 -10.05 -20.82
N GLY A 432 29.86 -8.89 -21.32
CA GLY A 432 29.58 -8.51 -22.71
C GLY A 432 30.42 -9.33 -23.70
N PHE A 433 29.90 -9.45 -24.92
CA PHE A 433 30.59 -10.09 -26.04
C PHE A 433 31.33 -9.05 -26.89
N ALA A 434 32.05 -9.51 -27.92
CA ALA A 434 32.87 -8.62 -28.74
C ALA A 434 32.04 -7.56 -29.53
N TRP A 435 30.75 -7.80 -29.78
CA TRP A 435 29.83 -6.83 -30.43
C TRP A 435 28.44 -6.97 -29.82
N GLY A 436 27.80 -5.86 -29.46
CA GLY A 436 26.49 -5.85 -28.80
C GLY A 436 26.21 -4.55 -28.03
N GLN A 437 25.18 -4.57 -27.18
CA GLN A 437 24.84 -3.51 -26.23
C GLN A 437 23.98 -4.09 -25.09
N ALA A 438 23.98 -3.43 -23.93
CA ALA A 438 23.01 -3.66 -22.85
C ALA A 438 22.18 -2.40 -22.55
N GLU A 439 20.95 -2.58 -22.10
CA GLU A 439 20.06 -1.53 -21.60
C GLU A 439 19.44 -1.97 -20.26
N ASP A 440 19.52 -1.13 -19.22
CA ASP A 440 18.93 -1.41 -17.90
C ASP A 440 17.62 -0.64 -17.68
N TYR A 441 16.64 -1.30 -17.08
CA TYR A 441 15.29 -0.80 -16.79
C TYR A 441 14.85 -1.18 -15.38
N THR A 442 13.81 -0.52 -14.86
CA THR A 442 13.17 -0.91 -13.60
C THR A 442 11.90 -1.70 -13.86
N ILE A 443 11.70 -2.79 -13.12
CA ILE A 443 10.41 -3.49 -13.02
C ILE A 443 9.89 -3.29 -11.61
N ASP A 444 8.68 -2.76 -11.45
CA ASP A 444 8.00 -2.66 -10.16
C ASP A 444 7.04 -3.85 -10.04
N VAL A 445 7.35 -4.80 -9.16
CA VAL A 445 6.62 -6.05 -9.00
C VAL A 445 5.63 -5.91 -7.86
N THR A 446 4.34 -5.87 -8.15
CA THR A 446 3.31 -6.01 -7.11
C THR A 446 3.00 -7.48 -6.88
N ALA A 447 2.54 -7.82 -5.68
CA ALA A 447 1.84 -9.06 -5.43
C ALA A 447 0.73 -9.27 -6.47
N THR A 448 0.40 -10.53 -6.77
CA THR A 448 -0.93 -10.87 -7.26
C THR A 448 -1.91 -10.24 -6.27
N THR A 449 -2.84 -9.42 -6.74
CA THR A 449 -3.71 -8.64 -5.87
C THR A 449 -4.63 -9.57 -5.10
N VAL A 450 -4.18 -10.02 -3.94
CA VAL A 450 -5.04 -10.41 -2.84
C VAL A 450 -5.20 -9.15 -1.99
N ASN A 451 -6.42 -8.63 -1.89
CA ASN A 451 -6.80 -7.35 -1.28
C ASN A 451 -6.52 -6.10 -2.15
N ALA A 452 -7.25 -5.96 -3.27
CA ALA A 452 -7.44 -4.65 -3.89
C ALA A 452 -8.06 -3.64 -2.88
N PRO A 453 -7.62 -2.38 -2.83
CA PRO A 453 -8.08 -1.43 -1.81
C PRO A 453 -9.55 -1.06 -2.01
N PHE A 454 -10.43 -1.60 -1.17
CA PHE A 454 -11.87 -1.39 -1.26
C PHE A 454 -12.29 0.05 -0.90
N PRO A 455 -13.15 0.73 -1.68
CA PRO A 455 -13.77 0.27 -2.92
C PRO A 455 -12.91 0.56 -4.16
N TYR A 456 -12.29 -0.49 -4.73
CA TYR A 456 -11.66 -0.41 -6.04
C TYR A 456 -12.74 -0.44 -7.14
N PRO A 457 -12.56 0.21 -8.31
CA PRO A 457 -13.54 0.18 -9.38
C PRO A 457 -13.61 -1.20 -10.06
N TYR A 458 -14.56 -2.02 -9.61
CA TYR A 458 -15.04 -3.18 -10.36
C TYR A 458 -15.65 -2.75 -11.69
N CYS A 459 -15.75 -3.68 -12.64
CA CYS A 459 -16.34 -3.42 -13.95
C CYS A 459 -17.75 -2.78 -13.85
N GLY A 460 -17.98 -1.76 -14.66
CA GLY A 460 -19.21 -0.98 -14.67
C GLY A 460 -19.01 0.42 -15.27
N PRO A 461 -20.06 1.25 -15.35
CA PRO A 461 -21.44 0.93 -14.96
C PRO A 461 -22.09 -0.12 -15.86
N ILE A 462 -22.99 -0.93 -15.30
CA ILE A 462 -23.79 -1.91 -16.06
C ILE A 462 -24.98 -1.19 -16.71
N ASP A 463 -25.27 -1.48 -17.98
CA ASP A 463 -26.37 -0.87 -18.73
C ASP A 463 -27.38 -1.91 -19.22
N TYR A 464 -28.67 -1.59 -19.07
CA TYR A 464 -29.81 -2.39 -19.50
C TYR A 464 -30.58 -1.60 -20.55
N THR A 465 -30.12 -1.73 -21.80
CA THR A 465 -30.41 -0.80 -22.90
C THR A 465 -31.88 -0.69 -23.36
N LEU A 466 -32.79 -1.50 -22.82
CA LEU A 466 -34.22 -1.50 -23.18
C LEU A 466 -35.15 -1.12 -22.02
N VAL A 467 -35.02 -1.77 -20.85
CA VAL A 467 -35.82 -1.46 -19.66
C VAL A 467 -35.00 -1.74 -18.40
N VAL A 468 -34.95 -0.78 -17.48
CA VAL A 468 -34.51 -1.04 -16.10
C VAL A 468 -35.68 -1.64 -15.34
N GLU A 469 -35.52 -2.91 -14.97
CA GLU A 469 -36.46 -3.68 -14.16
C GLU A 469 -35.92 -3.67 -12.72
N PRO A 470 -36.46 -2.89 -11.78
CA PRO A 470 -35.77 -2.63 -10.51
C PRO A 470 -35.78 -3.83 -9.55
N ILE A 471 -34.67 -4.02 -8.85
CA ILE A 471 -34.58 -4.76 -7.60
C ILE A 471 -35.30 -3.91 -6.53
N THR A 472 -36.03 -4.53 -5.61
CA THR A 472 -36.87 -3.82 -4.62
C THR A 472 -36.63 -4.25 -3.18
N LEU A 473 -35.99 -5.40 -2.96
CA LEU A 473 -35.46 -5.81 -1.67
C LEU A 473 -34.13 -6.54 -1.86
N VAL A 474 -33.15 -6.18 -1.04
CA VAL A 474 -31.97 -7.00 -0.75
C VAL A 474 -31.89 -7.21 0.76
N ASP A 475 -32.17 -8.44 1.21
CA ASP A 475 -32.02 -8.89 2.60
C ASP A 475 -31.00 -10.05 2.65
N VAL A 476 -29.76 -9.71 3.05
CA VAL A 476 -28.59 -10.61 3.05
C VAL A 476 -27.64 -10.22 4.18
N ALA A 477 -27.32 -11.15 5.08
CA ALA A 477 -26.26 -10.97 6.10
C ALA A 477 -26.32 -9.64 6.92
N GLY A 478 -27.51 -9.12 7.18
CA GLY A 478 -27.73 -7.87 7.94
C GLY A 478 -27.93 -6.62 7.07
N ILE A 479 -27.66 -6.71 5.76
CA ILE A 479 -28.20 -5.76 4.77
C ILE A 479 -29.71 -5.95 4.74
N TYR A 480 -30.45 -4.84 4.79
CA TYR A 480 -31.88 -4.78 4.51
C TYR A 480 -32.15 -3.47 3.75
N ASN A 481 -32.06 -3.52 2.43
CA ASN A 481 -32.26 -2.36 1.56
C ASN A 481 -33.57 -2.50 0.76
N VAL A 482 -34.36 -1.43 0.66
CA VAL A 482 -35.65 -1.41 -0.03
C VAL A 482 -35.68 -0.26 -1.03
N SER A 483 -35.85 -0.60 -2.31
CA SER A 483 -35.76 0.30 -3.47
C SER A 483 -37.14 0.51 -4.14
N ASP A 484 -37.27 1.51 -5.03
CA ASP A 484 -38.54 1.81 -5.71
C ASP A 484 -38.90 0.75 -6.76
N SER A 485 -40.19 0.38 -6.85
CA SER A 485 -40.65 -0.68 -7.77
C SER A 485 -40.99 -0.20 -9.19
N GLY A 486 -40.79 1.08 -9.51
CA GLY A 486 -41.12 1.66 -10.81
C GLY A 486 -40.15 1.26 -11.92
N LEU A 487 -40.68 0.71 -13.02
CA LEU A 487 -39.89 0.43 -14.23
C LEU A 487 -39.24 1.72 -14.75
N ASN A 488 -37.91 1.71 -14.95
CA ASN A 488 -37.10 2.87 -15.32
C ASN A 488 -37.17 4.06 -14.35
N SER A 489 -37.50 3.83 -13.07
CA SER A 489 -37.45 4.87 -12.02
C SER A 489 -36.04 5.05 -11.43
N SER A 490 -35.22 4.00 -11.46
CA SER A 490 -33.85 3.93 -10.95
C SER A 490 -32.81 3.83 -12.08
N PRO A 491 -31.52 4.09 -11.79
CA PRO A 491 -30.41 3.73 -12.66
C PRO A 491 -30.31 2.23 -12.96
N ALA A 492 -29.75 1.88 -14.12
CA ALA A 492 -29.47 0.51 -14.54
C ALA A 492 -28.46 -0.22 -13.62
N HIS A 493 -27.57 0.54 -12.98
CA HIS A 493 -26.62 0.09 -11.98
C HIS A 493 -26.61 1.09 -10.83
N GLU A 494 -26.91 0.63 -9.60
CA GLU A 494 -26.92 1.46 -8.39
C GLU A 494 -25.78 1.09 -7.44
N ASP A 495 -25.23 2.09 -6.76
CA ASP A 495 -24.17 1.95 -5.77
C ASP A 495 -24.76 2.14 -4.36
N PHE A 496 -24.90 1.03 -3.64
CA PHE A 496 -25.33 0.97 -2.25
C PHE A 496 -24.19 0.54 -1.32
N THR A 497 -22.93 0.79 -1.70
CA THR A 497 -21.75 0.25 -0.99
C THR A 497 -21.47 0.92 0.36
N SER A 498 -22.17 2.02 0.66
CA SER A 498 -22.30 2.56 2.02
C SER A 498 -23.11 1.67 2.97
N ILE A 499 -23.85 0.68 2.45
CA ILE A 499 -24.59 -0.33 3.21
C ILE A 499 -23.71 -1.59 3.31
N VAL A 500 -23.48 -2.03 4.56
CA VAL A 500 -22.55 -3.11 4.90
C VAL A 500 -23.30 -4.30 5.48
N GLY A 501 -23.04 -5.50 4.95
CA GLY A 501 -23.39 -6.78 5.56
C GLY A 501 -22.19 -7.42 6.26
N GLU A 502 -22.44 -8.30 7.23
CA GLU A 502 -21.39 -8.95 8.03
C GLU A 502 -21.39 -10.46 7.79
N MET A 503 -20.32 -10.97 7.20
CA MET A 503 -20.15 -12.41 6.95
C MET A 503 -18.89 -12.98 7.62
N THR A 504 -18.90 -14.29 7.89
CA THR A 504 -17.76 -15.02 8.48
C THR A 504 -17.39 -16.18 7.56
N ALA A 505 -16.09 -16.35 7.29
CA ALA A 505 -15.58 -17.43 6.46
C ALA A 505 -16.01 -18.82 6.97
N GLY A 506 -16.38 -19.71 6.04
CA GLY A 506 -16.92 -21.04 6.34
C GLY A 506 -18.33 -21.06 6.98
N GLN A 507 -19.13 -19.98 6.88
CA GLN A 507 -20.53 -19.97 7.33
C GLN A 507 -21.52 -19.83 6.16
N THR A 508 -22.76 -20.28 6.39
CA THR A 508 -23.89 -20.13 5.45
C THR A 508 -24.73 -18.90 5.80
N TYR A 509 -25.10 -18.10 4.80
CA TYR A 509 -26.06 -17.01 4.91
C TYR A 509 -27.26 -17.22 3.98
N SER A 510 -28.46 -16.86 4.44
CA SER A 510 -29.65 -16.80 3.57
C SER A 510 -29.66 -15.46 2.84
N ALA A 511 -30.04 -15.47 1.56
CA ALA A 511 -30.31 -14.28 0.76
C ALA A 511 -31.78 -14.28 0.34
N ILE A 512 -32.47 -13.15 0.55
CA ILE A 512 -33.88 -12.95 0.19
C ILE A 512 -33.96 -11.69 -0.68
N LEU A 513 -34.50 -11.83 -1.89
CA LEU A 513 -34.50 -10.79 -2.93
C LEU A 513 -35.91 -10.59 -3.51
N GLU A 514 -36.31 -9.34 -3.74
CA GLU A 514 -37.55 -8.95 -4.45
C GLU A 514 -37.23 -8.03 -5.63
N GLY A 515 -38.10 -7.99 -6.63
CA GLY A 515 -37.96 -7.06 -7.76
C GLY A 515 -39.12 -7.09 -8.75
N ASN A 516 -39.35 -5.99 -9.45
CA ASN A 516 -40.37 -5.90 -10.49
C ASN A 516 -39.86 -6.56 -11.79
N THR A 517 -40.67 -7.40 -12.43
CA THR A 517 -40.26 -8.26 -13.57
C THR A 517 -40.93 -7.89 -14.90
N ASP A 518 -41.65 -6.77 -14.96
CA ASP A 518 -42.53 -6.35 -16.07
C ASP A 518 -43.49 -7.46 -16.59
N GLY A 519 -43.88 -8.39 -15.69
CA GLY A 519 -44.76 -9.50 -16.02
C GLY A 519 -44.08 -10.73 -16.63
N TYR A 520 -42.75 -10.79 -16.64
CA TYR A 520 -41.94 -11.89 -17.18
C TYR A 520 -41.20 -12.68 -16.08
N THR A 521 -40.40 -13.66 -16.49
CA THR A 521 -39.48 -14.38 -15.60
C THR A 521 -38.14 -13.65 -15.52
N ASN A 522 -37.62 -13.49 -14.31
CA ASN A 522 -36.34 -12.85 -14.00
C ASN A 522 -35.50 -13.77 -13.10
N SER A 523 -34.19 -13.75 -13.29
CA SER A 523 -33.21 -14.50 -12.48
C SER A 523 -32.36 -13.56 -11.63
N PHE A 524 -32.07 -13.97 -10.40
CA PHE A 524 -31.12 -13.30 -9.49
C PHE A 524 -29.81 -14.08 -9.39
N THR A 525 -28.69 -13.38 -9.55
CA THR A 525 -27.34 -13.89 -9.32
C THR A 525 -26.61 -12.93 -8.39
N ILE A 526 -25.94 -13.45 -7.37
CA ILE A 526 -25.05 -12.68 -6.50
C ILE A 526 -23.61 -13.04 -6.84
N PHE A 527 -22.74 -12.04 -6.95
CA PHE A 527 -21.29 -12.22 -7.06
C PHE A 527 -20.62 -11.61 -5.83
N ILE A 528 -19.66 -12.30 -5.21
CA ILE A 528 -18.89 -11.79 -4.07
C ILE A 528 -17.41 -12.11 -4.27
N ASP A 529 -16.58 -11.07 -4.28
CA ASP A 529 -15.13 -11.14 -4.43
C ASP A 529 -14.49 -11.64 -3.12
N TRP A 530 -14.29 -12.96 -2.98
CA TRP A 530 -13.87 -13.58 -1.73
C TRP A 530 -12.35 -13.58 -1.54
N ASN A 531 -11.61 -13.63 -2.64
CA ASN A 531 -10.15 -13.54 -2.65
C ASN A 531 -9.65 -12.08 -2.70
N GLN A 532 -10.57 -11.11 -2.77
CA GLN A 532 -10.33 -9.68 -2.87
C GLN A 532 -9.42 -9.32 -4.06
N ASP A 533 -9.60 -10.01 -5.19
CA ASP A 533 -8.79 -9.83 -6.39
C ASP A 533 -9.26 -8.70 -7.32
N GLY A 534 -10.46 -8.16 -7.07
CA GLY A 534 -11.07 -7.10 -7.87
C GLY A 534 -11.83 -7.60 -9.10
N GLU A 535 -11.84 -8.91 -9.35
CA GLU A 535 -12.70 -9.55 -10.33
C GLU A 535 -14.00 -10.05 -9.67
N LEU A 536 -15.01 -10.31 -10.49
CA LEU A 536 -16.33 -10.81 -10.06
C LEU A 536 -16.86 -11.76 -11.15
N ASN A 537 -16.00 -12.67 -11.63
CA ASN A 537 -16.30 -13.59 -12.72
C ASN A 537 -16.00 -15.06 -12.41
N ASN A 538 -15.41 -15.34 -11.25
CA ASN A 538 -14.96 -16.67 -10.84
C ASN A 538 -16.16 -17.59 -10.51
N GLU A 539 -16.06 -18.88 -10.82
CA GLU A 539 -17.17 -19.84 -10.63
C GLU A 539 -17.53 -20.01 -9.14
N ASP A 540 -16.53 -19.98 -8.25
CA ASP A 540 -16.68 -20.11 -6.79
C ASP A 540 -17.22 -18.85 -6.09
N GLU A 541 -17.36 -17.73 -6.82
CA GLU A 541 -17.81 -16.43 -6.32
C GLU A 541 -19.25 -16.10 -6.71
N ARG A 542 -19.88 -17.00 -7.48
CA ARG A 542 -21.15 -16.79 -8.19
C ARG A 542 -22.27 -17.66 -7.61
N TYR A 543 -23.30 -17.00 -7.08
CA TYR A 543 -24.44 -17.64 -6.42
C TYR A 543 -25.75 -17.45 -7.19
N GLU A 544 -26.32 -18.56 -7.68
CA GLU A 544 -27.63 -18.61 -8.34
C GLU A 544 -28.76 -18.59 -7.28
N ILE A 545 -29.22 -17.40 -6.89
CA ILE A 545 -30.13 -17.24 -5.73
C ILE A 545 -31.55 -17.72 -6.04
N GLY A 546 -32.05 -17.50 -7.26
CA GLY A 546 -33.38 -17.98 -7.67
C GLY A 546 -34.03 -17.16 -8.77
N VAL A 547 -35.31 -17.44 -9.02
CA VAL A 547 -36.10 -16.79 -10.07
C VAL A 547 -37.42 -16.22 -9.54
N LEU A 548 -37.83 -15.07 -10.08
CA LEU A 548 -39.16 -14.49 -9.94
C LEU A 548 -39.93 -14.64 -11.25
N ASP A 549 -41.25 -14.79 -11.19
CA ASP A 549 -42.13 -14.80 -12.37
C ASP A 549 -43.35 -13.90 -12.13
N GLY A 550 -43.49 -12.86 -12.96
CA GLY A 550 -44.62 -11.94 -12.92
C GLY A 550 -44.75 -11.07 -11.67
N SER A 551 -43.71 -10.92 -10.86
CA SER A 551 -43.73 -10.02 -9.69
C SER A 551 -43.71 -8.55 -10.10
N THR A 552 -44.42 -7.74 -9.33
CA THR A 552 -44.50 -6.28 -9.38
C THR A 552 -43.48 -5.58 -8.49
N GLY A 553 -42.65 -6.33 -7.75
CA GLY A 553 -41.68 -5.80 -6.78
C GLY A 553 -42.31 -5.19 -5.51
N ALA A 554 -43.63 -5.25 -5.36
CA ALA A 554 -44.37 -4.76 -4.19
C ALA A 554 -45.48 -5.73 -3.73
N ASP A 555 -45.44 -6.97 -4.22
CA ASP A 555 -46.39 -8.06 -3.91
C ASP A 555 -45.86 -9.08 -2.91
N GLY A 556 -44.61 -8.94 -2.45
CA GLY A 556 -43.97 -9.84 -1.50
C GLY A 556 -43.60 -11.21 -2.08
N ILE A 557 -43.46 -11.31 -3.41
CA ILE A 557 -42.93 -12.51 -4.07
C ILE A 557 -41.40 -12.44 -4.02
N GLN A 558 -40.79 -13.43 -3.36
CA GLN A 558 -39.35 -13.46 -3.04
C GLN A 558 -38.63 -14.58 -3.79
N ALA A 559 -37.41 -14.29 -4.25
CA ALA A 559 -36.40 -15.29 -4.55
C ALA A 559 -35.55 -15.52 -3.30
N VAL A 560 -35.33 -16.79 -2.93
CA VAL A 560 -34.60 -17.16 -1.71
C VAL A 560 -33.55 -18.21 -2.03
N GLY A 561 -32.31 -17.93 -1.66
CA GLY A 561 -31.16 -18.81 -1.84
C GLY A 561 -30.19 -18.76 -0.66
N GLU A 562 -29.12 -19.55 -0.74
CA GLU A 562 -28.07 -19.62 0.28
C GLU A 562 -26.70 -19.24 -0.33
N ILE A 563 -25.91 -18.50 0.45
CA ILE A 563 -24.53 -18.13 0.15
C ILE A 563 -23.64 -18.91 1.13
N GLN A 564 -22.75 -19.74 0.60
CA GLN A 564 -21.72 -20.45 1.36
C GLN A 564 -20.43 -19.65 1.26
N VAL A 565 -19.98 -19.04 2.36
CA VAL A 565 -18.71 -18.29 2.37
C VAL A 565 -17.54 -19.29 2.36
N PRO A 566 -16.57 -19.18 1.44
CA PRO A 566 -15.38 -20.03 1.44
C PRO A 566 -14.64 -20.00 2.79
N GLU A 567 -13.92 -21.08 3.13
CA GLU A 567 -13.13 -21.15 4.38
C GLU A 567 -11.87 -20.26 4.31
N ASP A 568 -11.39 -20.00 3.10
CA ASP A 568 -10.23 -19.20 2.72
C ASP A 568 -10.57 -17.76 2.28
N ALA A 569 -11.85 -17.35 2.36
CA ALA A 569 -12.28 -15.99 2.09
C ALA A 569 -11.49 -14.98 2.94
N LEU A 570 -10.89 -13.97 2.28
CA LEU A 570 -10.03 -13.00 2.93
C LEU A 570 -10.85 -12.04 3.79
N ALA A 571 -10.32 -11.69 4.96
CA ALA A 571 -10.97 -10.79 5.89
C ALA A 571 -10.87 -9.32 5.45
N GLY A 572 -11.87 -8.53 5.83
CA GLY A 572 -11.99 -7.12 5.44
C GLY A 572 -13.22 -6.86 4.55
N PRO A 573 -13.43 -5.61 4.13
CA PRO A 573 -14.55 -5.23 3.28
C PRO A 573 -14.30 -5.65 1.81
N THR A 574 -15.25 -6.37 1.24
CA THR A 574 -15.29 -6.75 -0.18
C THR A 574 -16.62 -6.39 -0.84
N ARG A 575 -16.70 -6.50 -2.17
CA ARG A 575 -17.92 -6.25 -2.93
C ARG A 575 -18.86 -7.45 -2.92
N MET A 576 -20.13 -7.20 -2.66
CA MET A 576 -21.23 -8.03 -3.17
C MET A 576 -21.95 -7.28 -4.29
N ARG A 577 -22.11 -7.91 -5.46
CA ARG A 577 -22.95 -7.39 -6.55
C ARG A 577 -24.18 -8.28 -6.71
N VAL A 578 -25.37 -7.67 -6.63
CA VAL A 578 -26.65 -8.32 -6.91
C VAL A 578 -27.05 -7.99 -8.34
N ILE A 579 -27.23 -9.01 -9.18
CA ILE A 579 -27.70 -8.86 -10.56
C ILE A 579 -29.06 -9.51 -10.68
N LYS A 580 -30.04 -8.74 -11.16
CA LYS A 580 -31.32 -9.26 -11.61
C LYS A 580 -31.45 -9.03 -13.12
N ARG A 581 -31.82 -10.07 -13.87
CA ARG A 581 -32.02 -9.97 -15.31
C ARG A 581 -33.23 -10.76 -15.79
N TYR A 582 -33.90 -10.27 -16.83
CA TYR A 582 -34.85 -11.06 -17.62
C TYR A 582 -34.22 -12.37 -18.07
N THR A 583 -35.00 -13.45 -18.01
CA THR A 583 -34.57 -14.76 -18.49
C THR A 583 -35.69 -15.48 -19.24
N SER A 584 -35.36 -16.05 -20.41
CA SER A 584 -36.36 -16.72 -21.27
C SER A 584 -36.62 -18.18 -20.87
N THR A 585 -35.81 -18.72 -19.97
CA THR A 585 -35.91 -20.04 -19.36
C THR A 585 -35.58 -19.90 -17.88
N GLY A 586 -36.47 -20.33 -16.98
CA GLY A 586 -36.38 -20.08 -15.52
C GLY A 586 -35.27 -20.83 -14.77
N GLY A 587 -34.04 -20.72 -15.26
CA GLY A 587 -32.80 -21.28 -14.73
C GLY A 587 -31.55 -20.87 -15.54
N ASP A 588 -31.65 -19.81 -16.36
CA ASP A 588 -30.51 -19.21 -17.06
C ASP A 588 -30.14 -17.90 -16.34
N TYR A 589 -29.03 -17.93 -15.60
CA TYR A 589 -28.52 -16.90 -14.68
C TYR A 589 -27.38 -16.07 -15.29
N ALA A 590 -27.01 -14.95 -14.66
CA ALA A 590 -25.88 -14.16 -15.13
C ALA A 590 -24.57 -14.96 -14.94
N ASN A 591 -23.75 -15.08 -15.99
CA ASN A 591 -22.47 -15.80 -15.93
C ASN A 591 -21.26 -14.88 -15.76
N ASP A 592 -21.45 -13.59 -16.02
CA ASP A 592 -20.45 -12.53 -15.98
C ASP A 592 -21.13 -11.32 -15.34
N SER A 593 -20.50 -10.74 -14.30
CA SER A 593 -21.05 -9.61 -13.55
C SER A 593 -20.83 -8.26 -14.22
N CYS A 594 -19.98 -8.21 -15.25
CA CYS A 594 -19.67 -7.08 -16.12
C CYS A 594 -20.56 -7.09 -17.37
N SER A 595 -20.85 -8.29 -17.89
CA SER A 595 -21.73 -8.52 -19.04
C SER A 595 -22.87 -9.50 -18.71
N PRO A 596 -23.91 -9.07 -17.97
CA PRO A 596 -24.97 -9.96 -17.49
C PRO A 596 -25.85 -10.60 -18.59
N GLY A 597 -25.61 -10.31 -19.88
CA GLY A 597 -26.20 -11.04 -21.00
C GLY A 597 -27.68 -10.74 -21.28
N SER A 598 -28.23 -9.66 -20.73
CA SER A 598 -29.60 -9.20 -20.96
C SER A 598 -29.66 -7.69 -21.17
N ASN A 599 -30.64 -7.22 -21.97
CA ASN A 599 -30.96 -5.80 -22.12
C ASN A 599 -32.06 -5.32 -21.15
N TYR A 600 -32.54 -6.21 -20.28
CA TYR A 600 -33.58 -5.99 -19.28
C TYR A 600 -33.12 -6.50 -17.91
N GLY A 601 -33.18 -5.66 -16.88
CA GLY A 601 -32.68 -5.99 -15.55
C GLY A 601 -32.24 -4.77 -14.74
N GLN A 602 -31.47 -5.04 -13.68
CA GLN A 602 -30.74 -4.04 -12.89
C GLN A 602 -29.56 -4.72 -12.15
N ALA A 603 -28.52 -3.96 -11.84
CA ALA A 603 -27.45 -4.35 -10.92
C ALA A 603 -27.40 -3.41 -9.70
N GLU A 604 -27.06 -3.95 -8.54
CA GLU A 604 -26.84 -3.19 -7.29
C GLU A 604 -25.54 -3.65 -6.60
N ASP A 605 -24.66 -2.72 -6.23
CA ASP A 605 -23.40 -2.99 -5.52
C ASP A 605 -23.55 -2.70 -4.01
N TYR A 606 -23.02 -3.60 -3.18
CA TYR A 606 -23.02 -3.54 -1.71
C TYR A 606 -21.63 -3.89 -1.14
N THR A 607 -21.43 -3.63 0.15
CA THR A 607 -20.23 -4.04 0.89
C THR A 607 -20.54 -5.25 1.78
N ILE A 608 -19.68 -6.25 1.76
CA ILE A 608 -19.66 -7.32 2.77
C ILE A 608 -18.35 -7.20 3.55
N ASN A 609 -18.45 -6.98 4.86
CA ASN A 609 -17.31 -7.10 5.76
C ASN A 609 -17.12 -8.58 6.13
N VAL A 610 -16.02 -9.16 5.67
CA VAL A 610 -15.67 -10.56 5.91
C VAL A 610 -14.83 -10.66 7.18
N THR A 611 -15.25 -11.52 8.09
CA THR A 611 -14.46 -11.90 9.27
C THR A 611 -13.80 -13.26 9.01
N ALA A 612 -12.48 -13.32 9.18
CA ALA A 612 -11.73 -14.57 9.07
C ALA A 612 -12.33 -15.66 9.98
N ALA A 613 -12.31 -16.90 9.52
CA ALA A 613 -12.75 -18.05 10.30
C ALA A 613 -11.90 -18.15 11.57
N SER A 614 -12.44 -17.70 12.71
CA SER A 614 -11.66 -17.72 13.94
C SER A 614 -11.38 -19.17 14.32
N MET A 615 -10.10 -19.57 14.33
CA MET A 615 -9.63 -20.76 15.05
C MET A 615 -9.68 -20.55 16.57
N SER A 616 -10.80 -20.01 17.04
CA SER A 616 -11.07 -19.76 18.46
C SER A 616 -11.51 -21.05 19.13
N THR A 617 -10.74 -21.50 20.11
CA THR A 617 -11.30 -22.35 21.17
C THR A 617 -12.34 -21.51 21.90
N VAL A 618 -13.61 -21.64 21.49
CA VAL A 618 -14.76 -20.88 21.99
C VAL A 618 -14.64 -20.60 23.49
N GLU A 619 -14.33 -19.34 23.84
CA GLU A 619 -14.43 -18.91 25.22
C GLU A 619 -15.89 -19.02 25.65
N VAL A 620 -16.17 -20.02 26.47
CA VAL A 620 -17.46 -20.14 27.15
C VAL A 620 -17.57 -18.93 28.08
N LYS A 621 -18.41 -17.96 27.69
CA LYS A 621 -18.74 -16.77 28.48
C LYS A 621 -18.95 -17.16 29.95
N ALA A 622 -18.41 -16.34 30.85
CA ALA A 622 -18.22 -16.64 32.29
C ALA A 622 -19.48 -16.95 33.13
N ASN A 623 -20.65 -17.12 32.51
CA ASN A 623 -21.91 -17.45 33.16
C ASN A 623 -22.24 -18.96 33.15
N ASP A 624 -21.67 -19.76 32.24
CA ASP A 624 -22.04 -21.18 32.07
C ASP A 624 -21.17 -22.18 32.85
N PHE A 625 -20.01 -21.76 33.38
CA PHE A 625 -19.13 -22.58 34.21
C PHE A 625 -18.50 -21.75 35.34
N ASN A 626 -18.56 -22.27 36.56
CA ASN A 626 -18.05 -21.63 37.76
C ASN A 626 -17.30 -22.67 38.63
N PHE A 627 -16.25 -22.23 39.32
CA PHE A 627 -15.50 -23.09 40.25
C PHE A 627 -15.02 -22.34 41.49
N TYR A 628 -15.07 -23.00 42.65
CA TYR A 628 -14.74 -22.40 43.95
C TYR A 628 -14.36 -23.44 45.01
N PRO A 629 -13.59 -23.08 46.05
CA PRO A 629 -12.86 -21.82 46.20
C PRO A 629 -11.61 -21.80 45.30
N ASN A 630 -11.29 -20.63 44.76
CA ASN A 630 -10.00 -20.36 44.13
C ASN A 630 -9.50 -19.01 44.68
N PRO A 631 -8.40 -18.97 45.47
CA PRO A 631 -7.49 -20.07 45.80
C PRO A 631 -8.08 -21.14 46.75
N THR A 632 -7.62 -22.39 46.63
CA THR A 632 -8.00 -23.51 47.51
C THR A 632 -6.87 -23.99 48.42
N THR A 633 -7.21 -24.62 49.54
CA THR A 633 -6.29 -25.36 50.42
C THR A 633 -6.30 -26.88 50.20
N ASN A 634 -7.31 -27.45 49.54
CA ASN A 634 -7.36 -28.90 49.27
C ASN A 634 -8.26 -29.26 48.08
N ASP A 635 -9.51 -28.81 48.10
CA ASP A 635 -10.55 -29.25 47.15
C ASP A 635 -11.16 -28.07 46.39
N ILE A 636 -11.63 -28.32 45.16
CA ILE A 636 -12.33 -27.36 44.31
C ILE A 636 -13.65 -27.98 43.87
N PHE A 637 -14.74 -27.23 43.99
CA PHE A 637 -16.07 -27.58 43.52
C PHE A 637 -16.31 -26.90 42.17
N LEU A 638 -16.83 -27.66 41.22
CA LEU A 638 -17.18 -27.18 39.88
C LEU A 638 -18.70 -27.18 39.72
N LYS A 639 -19.23 -26.24 38.95
CA LYS A 639 -20.64 -26.14 38.64
C LYS A 639 -20.86 -25.54 37.24
N SER A 640 -21.71 -26.16 36.44
CA SER A 640 -22.07 -25.69 35.10
C SER A 640 -23.59 -25.69 34.89
N SER A 641 -24.04 -24.90 33.92
CA SER A 641 -25.38 -25.01 33.32
C SER A 641 -25.52 -26.24 32.41
N LYS A 642 -24.40 -26.83 31.95
CA LYS A 642 -24.31 -27.97 31.04
C LYS A 642 -23.55 -29.16 31.66
N ASN A 643 -23.55 -30.29 30.98
CA ASN A 643 -22.88 -31.50 31.43
C ASN A 643 -21.35 -31.36 31.33
N ILE A 644 -20.64 -31.44 32.45
CA ILE A 644 -19.19 -31.55 32.49
C ILE A 644 -18.84 -33.01 32.17
N GLU A 645 -18.07 -33.23 31.11
CA GLU A 645 -17.68 -34.57 30.65
C GLU A 645 -16.41 -35.04 31.36
N SER A 646 -15.40 -34.17 31.40
CA SER A 646 -14.09 -34.48 32.00
C SER A 646 -13.36 -33.23 32.47
N VAL A 647 -12.40 -33.44 33.38
CA VAL A 647 -11.51 -32.40 33.88
C VAL A 647 -10.09 -32.93 33.99
N VAL A 648 -9.13 -32.12 33.55
CA VAL A 648 -7.69 -32.41 33.61
C VAL A 648 -6.99 -31.23 34.28
N VAL A 649 -6.10 -31.48 35.22
CA VAL A 649 -5.30 -30.43 35.87
C VAL A 649 -3.84 -30.66 35.52
N TYR A 650 -3.18 -29.60 35.05
CA TYR A 650 -1.78 -29.55 34.69
C TYR A 650 -0.97 -28.69 35.67
N ASN A 651 0.29 -29.04 35.88
CA ASN A 651 1.25 -28.12 36.48
C ASN A 651 1.76 -27.10 35.45
N MET A 652 2.53 -26.10 35.89
CA MET A 652 3.11 -25.08 35.01
C MET A 652 4.14 -25.60 33.98
N LEU A 653 4.45 -26.90 33.98
CA LEU A 653 5.30 -27.58 32.98
C LEU A 653 4.46 -28.37 31.97
N GLY A 654 3.13 -28.19 31.93
CA GLY A 654 2.22 -28.91 31.05
C GLY A 654 1.97 -30.38 31.42
N GLN A 655 2.47 -30.86 32.56
CA GLN A 655 2.30 -32.25 32.97
C GLN A 655 0.96 -32.43 33.70
N THR A 656 0.17 -33.42 33.29
CA THR A 656 -1.06 -33.81 33.98
C THR A 656 -0.78 -34.28 35.41
N VAL A 657 -1.34 -33.57 36.40
CA VAL A 657 -1.26 -33.92 37.83
C VAL A 657 -2.56 -34.51 38.38
N LYS A 658 -3.70 -34.24 37.73
CA LYS A 658 -5.00 -34.91 37.96
C LYS A 658 -5.77 -35.04 36.65
N SER A 659 -6.60 -36.07 36.54
CA SER A 659 -7.61 -36.23 35.51
C SER A 659 -8.81 -36.98 36.08
N MET A 660 -10.03 -36.64 35.66
CA MET A 660 -11.25 -37.35 35.98
C MET A 660 -12.29 -37.22 34.87
N LYS A 661 -13.12 -38.25 34.69
CA LYS A 661 -14.41 -38.15 34.01
C LYS A 661 -15.47 -37.71 35.03
N VAL A 662 -16.44 -36.93 34.60
CA VAL A 662 -17.47 -36.34 35.49
C VAL A 662 -18.87 -36.84 35.10
N ASP A 663 -19.29 -36.57 33.86
CA ASP A 663 -20.64 -36.84 33.35
C ASP A 663 -21.78 -36.29 34.24
N ALA A 664 -21.60 -35.07 34.77
CA ALA A 664 -22.56 -34.37 35.63
C ALA A 664 -22.43 -32.84 35.51
N THR A 665 -23.44 -32.10 35.99
CA THR A 665 -23.43 -30.62 36.01
C THR A 665 -22.66 -30.02 37.20
N ASP A 666 -22.25 -30.83 38.18
CA ASP A 666 -21.36 -30.46 39.26
C ASP A 666 -20.29 -31.54 39.53
N ALA A 667 -19.19 -31.15 40.19
CA ALA A 667 -18.09 -32.04 40.54
C ALA A 667 -17.27 -31.52 41.73
N GLN A 668 -16.49 -32.41 42.34
CA GLN A 668 -15.44 -32.06 43.31
C GLN A 668 -14.10 -32.65 42.88
N ILE A 669 -13.06 -31.80 42.85
CA ILE A 669 -11.68 -32.18 42.54
C ILE A 669 -10.81 -32.00 43.78
N SER A 670 -10.14 -33.07 44.20
CA SER A 670 -9.14 -32.98 45.27
C SER A 670 -7.74 -32.77 44.71
N LEU A 671 -7.13 -31.64 45.08
CA LEU A 671 -5.73 -31.30 44.86
C LEU A 671 -4.85 -31.72 46.07
N GLY A 672 -5.38 -32.55 46.96
CA GLY A 672 -4.64 -33.13 48.07
C GLY A 672 -3.38 -33.87 47.60
N GLY A 673 -2.25 -33.58 48.26
CA GLY A 673 -0.93 -34.11 47.90
C GLY A 673 -0.16 -33.30 46.84
N LEU A 674 -0.78 -32.31 46.19
CA LEU A 674 -0.08 -31.37 45.31
C LEU A 674 0.59 -30.25 46.13
N LYS A 675 1.72 -29.73 45.62
CA LYS A 675 2.44 -28.61 46.25
C LYS A 675 1.65 -27.30 46.06
N ALA A 676 1.83 -26.34 46.98
CA ALA A 676 1.34 -24.98 46.80
C ALA A 676 1.93 -24.36 45.50
N GLY A 677 1.11 -23.62 44.76
CA GLY A 677 1.47 -23.08 43.45
C GLY A 677 0.27 -22.86 42.51
N ASN A 678 0.56 -22.39 41.30
CA ASN A 678 -0.42 -22.26 40.22
C ASN A 678 -0.52 -23.55 39.40
N TYR A 679 -1.72 -23.83 38.91
CA TYR A 679 -2.08 -24.96 38.05
C TYR A 679 -3.04 -24.48 36.97
N VAL A 680 -3.13 -25.22 35.86
CA VAL A 680 -4.13 -25.00 34.81
C VAL A 680 -5.13 -26.14 34.84
N MET A 681 -6.42 -25.84 34.96
CA MET A 681 -7.52 -26.79 34.96
C MET A 681 -8.27 -26.69 33.63
N GLN A 682 -8.18 -27.74 32.82
CA GLN A 682 -8.87 -27.88 31.56
C GLN A 682 -10.15 -28.71 31.75
N VAL A 683 -11.29 -28.23 31.23
CA VAL A 683 -12.63 -28.77 31.49
C VAL A 683 -13.35 -28.97 30.16
N SER A 684 -13.83 -30.19 29.89
CA SER A 684 -14.69 -30.50 28.73
C SER A 684 -16.16 -30.44 29.12
N ILE A 685 -16.95 -29.67 28.37
CA ILE A 685 -18.38 -29.43 28.56
C ILE A 685 -19.01 -29.40 27.17
N ASP A 686 -19.99 -30.28 26.90
CA ASP A 686 -20.75 -30.29 25.64
C ASP A 686 -19.84 -30.37 24.39
N GLY A 687 -18.86 -31.29 24.43
CA GLY A 687 -17.81 -31.49 23.43
C GLY A 687 -16.73 -30.39 23.35
N LYS A 688 -16.87 -29.29 24.11
CA LYS A 688 -15.98 -28.12 24.05
C LYS A 688 -15.09 -28.03 25.28
N THR A 689 -13.82 -27.68 25.06
CA THR A 689 -12.80 -27.66 26.12
C THR A 689 -12.38 -26.23 26.50
N THR A 690 -12.41 -25.91 27.79
CA THR A 690 -12.02 -24.59 28.34
C THR A 690 -10.90 -24.72 29.37
N SER A 691 -10.09 -23.67 29.59
CA SER A 691 -8.94 -23.69 30.51
C SER A 691 -9.03 -22.60 31.57
N HIS A 692 -8.76 -22.95 32.83
CA HIS A 692 -8.96 -22.10 34.01
C HIS A 692 -7.74 -22.10 34.93
N LYS A 693 -7.29 -20.93 35.39
CA LYS A 693 -6.18 -20.83 36.34
C LYS A 693 -6.61 -21.18 37.76
N VAL A 694 -5.92 -22.13 38.37
CA VAL A 694 -6.16 -22.61 39.73
C VAL A 694 -4.98 -22.29 40.64
N MET A 695 -5.24 -21.74 41.82
CA MET A 695 -4.22 -21.45 42.83
C MET A 695 -4.37 -22.35 44.07
N LYS A 696 -3.34 -23.13 44.36
CA LYS A 696 -3.24 -23.97 45.56
C LYS A 696 -2.38 -23.24 46.62
N LYS A 697 -2.97 -23.01 47.79
CA LYS A 697 -2.27 -22.55 49.01
C LYS A 697 -1.60 -23.70 49.76
#